data_AF-A0A131Z7I4-F1
#
_entry.id   AF-A0A131Z7I4-F1
#
_cell.length_a   1.000
_cell.length_b   1.000
_cell.length_c   1.000
_cell.angle_alpha   90.00
_cell.angle_beta   90.00
_cell.angle_gamma   90.00
#
_symmetry.space_group_name_H-M   'P 1'
#
loop_
_entity.id
_entity.type
_entity.pdbx_description
1 polymer ?
#
loop_
_entity_poly.entity_id
_entity_poly.type
_entity_poly.pdbx_seq_one_letter_code
_entity_poly.pdbx_strand_id
1 'polypeptide(L)'
;VALKEKEEHVEQLLKERDLERAEVARAAVQVEETEQQLAALRTEHQCYVEEMEQRAASLHQLLEEHEQERARLNALNSDLQRKVEDLQFRLEEQEILHSDNDTAATAQAEKISHLEKQLQEYKDQLEAAKLQSSAQDDGMRELMVQYKSEVQNLKEALSQAESKLAAFEAKQMEDGCTIAKLREDLISRDEALLRLEASLEQKSKELLGLRDKAVELEENLKALKEKDENQQQVIEDLNSRLAKVQTDYDFLSEESQIIKSDAADQQRLVSSLEEQCKQLQAQKLALEEELGTVRLAASGGSSQVEDLNSRLQEKERLVESLEAQVRTLSQEGDKARQEVAQLTERHHSAVERTTAEHDREIALLQQRLADLEGKLEERVQRCRTLEQSSNEAQVKLEGQVRSWQDKLAAAEQQAQRLTQELEQTRELLAEERRLRDAQSQDLGSEASELQRQLVTARAEMERLKAEFEAHQEGLARQIAETTEQDVRVVEEFRREMESQISVINELRQLLSKAEEDRRTLAERNTQLEEQLTQASAAQQKADDGSAAEIKALKSQLENLQNREQQLSQAREELRTMLEQAKGKAEEDQRKFSQMSQEVSQLESELERNRSVRELLQKVQDEKHQLEAKVAELKAVAAASSASAVNGKASVPAAAPIVSAARSTEGGGGDLALKEERDSLQMQVDFLNSIIVDMQRKNDDLKTRVEILEAGPTLDDIDINLNGIKAPVPPRLFCDICDRFDVHDTADCPIQCSMDEEMATHSHHSSPRRSSRPYCDVCEMFGHTSTECDPSETF
;
A
#
# COMPACT_ATOMS: atom_id res chain seq x y z
N VAL A 1 126.76 107.49 40.20
CA VAL A 1 126.86 107.04 38.79
C VAL A 1 126.65 105.53 38.81
N ALA A 2 127.54 104.68 38.28
CA ALA A 2 127.42 103.21 38.19
C ALA A 2 126.54 102.46 39.23
N LEU A 3 126.70 102.73 40.53
CA LEU A 3 125.92 102.03 41.57
C LEU A 3 124.43 102.46 41.55
N LYS A 4 124.13 103.75 41.36
CA LYS A 4 122.76 104.26 41.16
C LYS A 4 122.12 103.75 39.87
N GLU A 5 122.89 103.72 38.78
CA GLU A 5 122.42 103.18 37.50
C GLU A 5 122.06 101.69 37.60
N LYS A 6 122.65 100.96 38.56
CA LYS A 6 122.26 99.59 38.90
C LYS A 6 121.06 99.52 39.86
N GLU A 7 120.93 100.43 40.81
CA GLU A 7 119.73 100.55 41.66
C GLU A 7 118.49 100.88 40.82
N GLU A 8 118.57 101.88 39.93
CA GLU A 8 117.52 102.32 39.01
C GLU A 8 117.12 101.19 38.03
N HIS A 9 118.10 100.47 37.47
CA HIS A 9 117.83 99.31 36.60
C HIS A 9 117.22 98.12 37.34
N VAL A 10 117.58 97.87 38.60
CA VAL A 10 116.91 96.86 39.44
C VAL A 10 115.48 97.28 39.78
N GLU A 11 115.23 98.56 40.04
CA GLU A 11 113.87 99.07 40.26
C GLU A 11 113.00 98.94 39.00
N GLN A 12 113.57 99.19 37.81
CA GLN A 12 112.91 98.94 36.53
C GLN A 12 112.56 97.45 36.35
N LEU A 13 113.52 96.54 36.53
CA LEU A 13 113.28 95.09 36.40
C LEU A 13 112.24 94.57 37.41
N LEU A 14 112.15 95.17 38.61
CA LEU A 14 111.10 94.84 39.58
C LEU A 14 109.71 95.31 39.11
N LYS A 15 109.61 96.51 38.51
CA LYS A 15 108.37 97.04 37.91
C LYS A 15 107.93 96.22 36.71
N GLU A 16 108.85 95.83 35.83
CA GLU A 16 108.60 94.96 34.68
C GLU A 16 108.08 93.59 35.15
N ARG A 17 108.76 92.94 36.10
CA ARG A 17 108.30 91.68 36.72
C ARG A 17 106.90 91.78 37.34
N ASP A 18 106.58 92.89 38.01
CA ASP A 18 105.29 93.04 38.68
C ASP A 18 104.16 93.44 37.71
N LEU A 19 104.48 94.05 36.56
CA LEU A 19 103.57 94.16 35.41
C LEU A 19 103.32 92.79 34.76
N GLU A 20 104.37 92.03 34.46
CA GLU A 20 104.27 90.65 33.94
C GLU A 20 103.39 89.77 34.86
N ARG A 21 103.57 89.87 36.18
CA ARG A 21 102.74 89.16 37.16
C ARG A 21 101.28 89.61 37.14
N ALA A 22 101.02 90.90 36.98
CA ALA A 22 99.65 91.41 36.85
C ALA A 22 99.00 90.98 35.51
N GLU A 23 99.79 90.83 34.45
CA GLU A 23 99.35 90.30 33.16
C GLU A 23 99.07 88.80 33.21
N VAL A 24 99.96 88.01 33.79
CA VAL A 24 99.75 86.57 34.04
C VAL A 24 98.54 86.34 34.97
N ALA A 25 98.34 87.18 35.99
CA ALA A 25 97.17 87.08 36.86
C ALA A 25 95.86 87.41 36.10
N ARG A 26 95.85 88.46 35.26
CA ARG A 26 94.69 88.77 34.39
C ARG A 26 94.42 87.66 33.38
N ALA A 27 95.44 87.10 32.75
CA ALA A 27 95.31 86.00 31.82
C ALA A 27 94.81 84.72 32.51
N ALA A 28 95.26 84.43 33.73
CA ALA A 28 94.77 83.30 34.51
C ALA A 28 93.28 83.44 34.87
N VAL A 29 92.84 84.64 35.29
CA VAL A 29 91.42 84.92 35.54
C VAL A 29 90.59 84.80 34.26
N GLN A 30 91.07 85.32 33.12
CA GLN A 30 90.36 85.17 31.83
C GLN A 30 90.29 83.71 31.35
N VAL A 31 91.33 82.90 31.60
CA VAL A 31 91.28 81.45 31.34
C VAL A 31 90.24 80.80 32.26
N GLU A 32 90.24 81.09 33.57
CA GLU A 32 89.26 80.53 34.50
C GLU A 32 87.81 80.94 34.15
N GLU A 33 87.57 82.20 33.80
CA GLU A 33 86.27 82.70 33.33
C GLU A 33 85.82 81.99 32.04
N THR A 34 86.70 81.79 31.06
CA THR A 34 86.37 81.09 29.82
C THR A 34 86.20 79.59 30.02
N GLU A 35 86.95 78.94 30.92
CA GLU A 35 86.75 77.55 31.31
C GLU A 35 85.41 77.35 32.05
N GLN A 36 85.02 78.28 32.92
CA GLN A 36 83.70 78.27 33.58
C GLN A 36 82.56 78.46 32.58
N GLN A 37 82.66 79.42 31.66
CA GLN A 37 81.68 79.63 30.58
C GLN A 37 81.55 78.40 29.67
N LEU A 38 82.68 77.79 29.30
CA LEU A 38 82.71 76.62 28.43
C LEU A 38 82.22 75.35 29.16
N ALA A 39 82.40 75.26 30.48
CA ALA A 39 81.77 74.24 31.32
C ALA A 39 80.24 74.42 31.39
N ALA A 40 79.75 75.65 31.58
CA ALA A 40 78.31 75.96 31.58
C ALA A 40 77.64 75.60 30.24
N LEU A 41 78.22 76.04 29.11
CA LEU A 41 77.75 75.69 27.77
C LEU A 41 77.76 74.18 27.49
N ARG A 42 78.75 73.44 28.04
CA ARG A 42 78.74 71.97 27.98
C ARG A 42 77.60 71.35 28.77
N THR A 43 77.28 71.85 29.96
CA THR A 43 76.15 71.36 30.76
C THR A 43 74.80 71.70 30.12
N GLU A 44 74.64 72.90 29.57
CA GLU A 44 73.43 73.30 28.83
C GLU A 44 73.22 72.44 27.58
N HIS A 45 74.30 72.18 26.82
CA HIS A 45 74.25 71.29 25.66
C HIS A 45 73.92 69.83 26.05
N GLN A 46 74.49 69.33 27.16
CA GLN A 46 74.18 67.99 27.67
C GLN A 46 72.70 67.86 28.05
N CYS A 47 72.15 68.82 28.81
CA CYS A 47 70.72 68.85 29.14
C CYS A 47 69.84 68.92 27.88
N TYR A 48 70.22 69.73 26.89
CA TYR A 48 69.50 69.80 25.61
C TYR A 48 69.52 68.47 24.83
N VAL A 49 70.65 67.77 24.81
CA VAL A 49 70.75 66.44 24.19
C VAL A 49 69.86 65.44 24.93
N GLU A 50 69.92 65.39 26.27
CA GLU A 50 69.10 64.49 27.08
C GLU A 50 67.59 64.77 26.91
N GLU A 51 67.18 66.04 26.84
CA GLU A 51 65.79 66.41 26.51
C GLU A 51 65.38 65.95 25.11
N MET A 52 66.25 66.08 24.10
CA MET A 52 65.95 65.67 22.74
C MET A 52 65.92 64.13 22.58
N GLU A 53 66.78 63.41 23.29
CA GLU A 53 66.74 61.94 23.38
C GLU A 53 65.45 61.46 24.08
N GLN A 54 65.02 62.10 25.17
CA GLN A 54 63.75 61.81 25.83
C GLN A 54 62.54 62.07 24.92
N ARG A 55 62.51 63.23 24.25
CA ARG A 55 61.45 63.57 23.28
C ARG A 55 61.43 62.57 22.11
N ALA A 56 62.59 62.19 21.60
CA ALA A 56 62.71 61.18 20.56
C ALA A 56 62.21 59.81 21.03
N ALA A 57 62.58 59.36 22.23
CA ALA A 57 62.10 58.10 22.81
C ALA A 57 60.56 58.10 22.97
N SER A 58 59.97 59.18 23.48
CA SER A 58 58.51 59.32 23.58
C SER A 58 57.81 59.27 22.22
N LEU A 59 58.38 59.88 21.19
CA LEU A 59 57.85 59.80 19.82
C LEU A 59 57.96 58.39 19.23
N HIS A 60 59.05 57.66 19.49
CA HIS A 60 59.20 56.27 19.05
C HIS A 60 58.19 55.35 19.75
N GLN A 61 57.97 55.52 21.06
CA GLN A 61 56.94 54.75 21.78
C GLN A 61 55.55 55.02 21.21
N LEU A 62 55.17 56.29 20.99
CA LEU A 62 53.86 56.64 20.43
C LEU A 62 53.68 56.10 19.01
N LEU A 63 54.75 56.07 18.19
CA LEU A 63 54.73 55.43 16.88
C LEU A 63 54.53 53.91 17.01
N GLU A 64 55.23 53.22 17.92
CA GLU A 64 55.04 51.78 18.14
C GLU A 64 53.62 51.46 18.60
N GLU A 65 53.06 52.23 19.54
CA GLU A 65 51.67 52.10 19.99
C GLU A 65 50.67 52.28 18.84
N HIS A 66 50.88 53.27 17.96
CA HIS A 66 50.07 53.46 16.75
C HIS A 66 50.26 52.34 15.71
N GLU A 67 51.46 51.78 15.55
CA GLU A 67 51.68 50.64 14.64
C GLU A 67 51.05 49.35 15.16
N GLN A 68 51.11 49.10 16.48
CA GLN A 68 50.40 48.01 17.14
C GLN A 68 48.88 48.14 16.98
N GLU A 69 48.32 49.33 17.18
CA GLU A 69 46.88 49.54 17.02
C GLU A 69 46.44 49.43 15.55
N ARG A 70 47.23 49.96 14.60
CA ARG A 70 47.01 49.75 13.16
C ARG A 70 47.03 48.26 12.81
N ALA A 71 47.91 47.46 13.41
CA ALA A 71 47.96 46.02 13.21
C ALA A 71 46.71 45.31 13.77
N ARG A 72 46.23 45.70 14.96
CA ARG A 72 44.97 45.18 15.54
C ARG A 72 43.76 45.51 14.67
N LEU A 73 43.64 46.77 14.21
CA LEU A 73 42.55 47.22 13.35
C LEU A 73 42.56 46.49 11.99
N ASN A 74 43.73 46.27 11.39
CA ASN A 74 43.86 45.49 10.16
C ASN A 74 43.46 44.02 10.35
N ALA A 75 43.85 43.39 11.46
CA ALA A 75 43.44 42.02 11.79
C ALA A 75 41.92 41.92 11.99
N LEU A 76 41.32 42.84 12.76
CA LEU A 76 39.88 42.92 12.97
C LEU A 76 39.11 43.15 11.66
N ASN A 77 39.64 43.98 10.75
CA ASN A 77 39.03 44.21 9.44
C ASN A 77 39.04 42.93 8.59
N SER A 78 40.16 42.20 8.56
CA SER A 78 40.25 40.91 7.87
C SER A 78 39.28 39.85 8.43
N ASP A 79 39.14 39.76 9.76
CA ASP A 79 38.17 38.87 10.41
C ASP A 79 36.71 39.30 10.17
N LEU A 80 36.44 40.59 9.97
CA LEU A 80 35.12 41.10 9.60
C LEU A 80 34.82 40.86 8.12
N GLN A 81 35.79 41.03 7.23
CA GLN A 81 35.67 40.70 5.80
C GLN A 81 35.32 39.22 5.61
N ARG A 82 36.07 38.31 6.25
CA ARG A 82 35.78 36.87 6.20
C ARG A 82 34.41 36.49 6.78
N LYS A 83 33.89 37.25 7.75
CA LYS A 83 32.51 37.07 8.27
C LYS A 83 31.45 37.60 7.31
N VAL A 84 31.73 38.68 6.57
CA VAL A 84 30.85 39.17 5.51
C VAL A 84 30.81 38.16 4.36
N GLU A 85 31.94 37.57 3.98
CA GLU A 85 32.03 36.50 2.97
C GLU A 85 31.25 35.24 3.39
N ASP A 86 31.39 34.77 4.64
CA ASP A 86 30.60 33.64 5.19
C ASP A 86 29.08 33.95 5.20
N LEU A 87 28.70 35.17 5.61
CA LEU A 87 27.30 35.59 5.61
C LEU A 87 26.74 35.77 4.19
N GLN A 88 27.55 36.21 3.22
CA GLN A 88 27.16 36.30 1.81
C GLN A 88 26.91 34.91 1.22
N PHE A 89 27.86 33.98 1.38
CA PHE A 89 27.69 32.59 0.92
C PHE A 89 26.44 31.93 1.52
N ARG A 90 26.18 32.17 2.82
CA ARG A 90 24.99 31.64 3.50
C ARG A 90 23.70 32.34 3.10
N LEU A 91 23.72 33.59 2.64
CA LEU A 91 22.56 34.25 2.04
C LEU A 91 22.29 33.68 0.65
N GLU A 92 23.32 33.51 -0.20
CA GLU A 92 23.21 32.88 -1.51
C GLU A 92 22.66 31.44 -1.42
N GLU A 93 23.12 30.65 -0.44
CA GLU A 93 22.57 29.32 -0.14
C GLU A 93 21.08 29.37 0.24
N GLN A 94 20.66 30.33 1.07
CA GLN A 94 19.25 30.50 1.45
C GLN A 94 18.38 31.03 0.30
N GLU A 95 18.92 31.88 -0.59
CA GLU A 95 18.21 32.38 -1.78
C GLU A 95 17.97 31.25 -2.80
N ILE A 96 18.96 30.38 -3.02
CA ILE A 96 18.80 29.16 -3.84
C ILE A 96 17.74 28.25 -3.22
N LEU A 97 17.83 27.96 -1.92
CA LEU A 97 16.84 27.14 -1.22
C LEU A 97 15.43 27.77 -1.23
N HIS A 98 15.30 29.10 -1.22
CA HIS A 98 14.01 29.78 -1.36
C HIS A 98 13.44 29.57 -2.76
N SER A 99 14.25 29.76 -3.81
CA SER A 99 13.87 29.51 -5.21
C SER A 99 13.41 28.05 -5.42
N ASP A 100 14.15 27.07 -4.88
CA ASP A 100 13.76 25.66 -4.96
C ASP A 100 12.43 25.39 -4.25
N ASN A 101 12.20 25.99 -3.07
CA ASN A 101 10.93 25.88 -2.35
C ASN A 101 9.77 26.57 -3.09
N ASP A 102 10.00 27.70 -3.77
CA ASP A 102 8.98 28.36 -4.60
C ASP A 102 8.59 27.51 -5.82
N THR A 103 9.56 26.87 -6.49
CA THR A 103 9.27 25.94 -7.60
C THR A 103 8.53 24.69 -7.11
N ALA A 104 8.86 24.16 -5.93
CA ALA A 104 8.11 23.09 -5.30
C ALA A 104 6.67 23.52 -4.91
N ALA A 105 6.50 24.72 -4.34
CA ALA A 105 5.21 25.25 -3.94
C ALA A 105 4.28 25.51 -5.13
N THR A 106 4.81 26.07 -6.22
CA THR A 106 4.07 26.27 -7.48
C THR A 106 3.67 24.94 -8.12
N ALA A 107 4.57 23.96 -8.20
CA ALA A 107 4.24 22.62 -8.70
C ALA A 107 3.16 21.91 -7.86
N GLN A 108 3.17 22.08 -6.53
CA GLN A 108 2.09 21.56 -5.67
C GLN A 108 0.77 22.33 -5.86
N ALA A 109 0.81 23.65 -6.08
CA ALA A 109 -0.39 24.45 -6.36
C ALA A 109 -1.04 24.06 -7.69
N GLU A 110 -0.25 23.81 -8.75
CA GLU A 110 -0.75 23.25 -10.02
C GLU A 110 -1.37 21.87 -9.83
N LYS A 111 -0.73 21.00 -9.04
CA LYS A 111 -1.26 19.66 -8.72
C LYS A 111 -2.56 19.72 -7.93
N ILE A 112 -2.67 20.63 -6.95
CA ILE A 112 -3.91 20.88 -6.20
C ILE A 112 -5.00 21.36 -7.14
N SER A 113 -4.73 22.36 -8.00
CA SER A 113 -5.70 22.88 -8.96
C SER A 113 -6.19 21.80 -9.96
N HIS A 114 -5.32 20.88 -10.36
CA HIS A 114 -5.69 19.72 -11.18
C HIS A 114 -6.64 18.77 -10.44
N LEU A 115 -6.34 18.43 -9.18
CA LEU A 115 -7.18 17.57 -8.33
C LEU A 115 -8.52 18.23 -8.00
N GLU A 116 -8.56 19.54 -7.75
CA GLU A 116 -9.79 20.31 -7.54
C GLU A 116 -10.68 20.27 -8.79
N LYS A 117 -10.09 20.39 -9.98
CA LYS A 117 -10.82 20.29 -11.25
C LYS A 117 -11.40 18.88 -11.46
N GLN A 118 -10.61 17.83 -11.22
CA GLN A 118 -11.10 16.45 -11.26
C GLN A 118 -12.24 16.22 -10.25
N LEU A 119 -12.09 16.71 -9.01
CA LEU A 119 -13.14 16.63 -7.98
C LEU A 119 -14.41 17.40 -8.37
N GLN A 120 -14.32 18.46 -9.17
CA GLN A 120 -15.51 19.13 -9.71
C GLN A 120 -16.16 18.31 -10.83
N GLU A 121 -15.36 17.79 -11.77
CA GLU A 121 -15.84 16.92 -12.84
C GLU A 121 -16.56 15.66 -12.30
N TYR A 122 -16.10 15.09 -11.18
CA TYR A 122 -16.78 14.00 -10.48
C TYR A 122 -18.08 14.43 -9.77
N LYS A 123 -18.16 15.65 -9.21
CA LYS A 123 -19.42 16.16 -8.61
C LYS A 123 -20.48 16.38 -9.68
N ASP A 124 -20.11 16.99 -10.80
CA ASP A 124 -21.03 17.28 -11.92
C ASP A 124 -21.62 15.97 -12.49
N GLN A 125 -20.80 14.92 -12.60
CA GLN A 125 -21.24 13.56 -12.94
C GLN A 125 -22.22 12.98 -11.91
N LEU A 126 -21.94 13.14 -10.61
CA LEU A 126 -22.80 12.64 -9.53
C LEU A 126 -24.16 13.37 -9.46
N GLU A 127 -24.21 14.67 -9.78
CA GLU A 127 -25.47 15.41 -9.87
C GLU A 127 -26.28 15.00 -11.12
N ALA A 128 -25.63 14.79 -12.26
CA ALA A 128 -26.27 14.24 -13.45
C ALA A 128 -26.90 12.86 -13.20
N ALA A 129 -26.21 11.97 -12.46
CA ALA A 129 -26.73 10.66 -12.08
C ALA A 129 -27.97 10.76 -11.15
N LYS A 130 -27.95 11.67 -10.17
CA LYS A 130 -29.11 11.92 -9.28
C LYS A 130 -30.32 12.44 -10.05
N LEU A 131 -30.11 13.33 -11.03
CA LEU A 131 -31.17 13.83 -11.92
C LEU A 131 -31.80 12.73 -12.79
N GLN A 132 -31.04 11.70 -13.19
CA GLN A 132 -31.60 10.54 -13.88
C GLN A 132 -32.39 9.60 -12.94
N SER A 133 -31.89 9.34 -11.73
CA SER A 133 -32.59 8.51 -10.73
C SER A 133 -33.95 9.10 -10.34
N SER A 134 -34.03 10.43 -10.20
CA SER A 134 -35.26 11.15 -9.82
C SER A 134 -36.45 10.93 -10.77
N ALA A 135 -36.23 10.44 -11.99
CA ALA A 135 -37.28 10.22 -12.98
C ALA A 135 -38.02 8.87 -12.84
N GLN A 136 -37.57 7.96 -11.96
CA GLN A 136 -38.19 6.63 -11.80
C GLN A 136 -39.10 6.50 -10.55
N ASP A 137 -38.89 7.32 -9.51
CA ASP A 137 -39.56 7.15 -8.21
C ASP A 137 -41.06 7.47 -8.19
N ASP A 138 -41.55 8.34 -9.08
CA ASP A 138 -42.98 8.72 -9.08
C ASP A 138 -43.93 7.55 -9.41
N GLY A 139 -43.43 6.47 -10.00
CA GLY A 139 -44.19 5.23 -10.23
C GLY A 139 -44.52 4.42 -8.96
N MET A 140 -43.70 4.51 -7.90
CA MET A 140 -43.92 3.73 -6.67
C MET A 140 -44.99 4.33 -5.74
N ARG A 141 -45.39 5.59 -5.98
CA ARG A 141 -46.21 6.39 -5.06
C ARG A 141 -47.62 5.84 -4.86
N GLU A 142 -48.16 5.14 -5.85
CA GLU A 142 -49.55 4.66 -5.88
C GLU A 142 -49.74 3.35 -5.08
N LEU A 143 -48.71 2.48 -5.04
CA LEU A 143 -48.73 1.22 -4.29
C LEU A 143 -48.73 1.45 -2.75
N MET A 144 -48.15 2.56 -2.31
CA MET A 144 -47.96 2.93 -0.90
C MET A 144 -49.27 3.18 -0.13
N VAL A 145 -50.42 3.25 -0.82
CA VAL A 145 -51.73 3.39 -0.17
C VAL A 145 -52.15 2.11 0.57
N GLN A 146 -51.76 0.92 0.08
CA GLN A 146 -52.16 -0.37 0.67
C GLN A 146 -51.48 -0.62 2.03
N TYR A 147 -50.21 -0.20 2.19
CA TYR A 147 -49.42 -0.35 3.42
C TYR A 147 -49.90 0.49 4.61
N LYS A 148 -50.88 1.39 4.43
CA LYS A 148 -51.36 2.30 5.49
C LYS A 148 -52.10 1.63 6.64
N SER A 149 -52.51 0.36 6.49
CA SER A 149 -53.05 -0.45 7.58
C SER A 149 -51.96 -0.89 8.58
N GLU A 150 -50.79 -1.29 8.09
CA GLU A 150 -49.67 -1.79 8.93
C GLU A 150 -49.01 -0.67 9.73
N VAL A 151 -48.98 0.55 9.18
CA VAL A 151 -48.54 1.78 9.87
C VAL A 151 -49.28 2.02 11.20
N GLN A 152 -50.48 1.47 11.39
CA GLN A 152 -51.21 1.62 12.64
C GLN A 152 -50.56 0.86 13.82
N ASN A 153 -49.86 -0.24 13.56
CA ASN A 153 -49.08 -0.96 14.58
C ASN A 153 -47.74 -0.25 14.90
N LEU A 154 -47.15 0.44 13.91
CA LEU A 154 -45.89 1.18 14.09
C LEU A 154 -46.03 2.44 14.96
N LYS A 155 -47.25 2.93 15.21
CA LYS A 155 -47.49 4.10 16.06
C LYS A 155 -47.10 3.89 17.53
N GLU A 156 -47.13 2.66 18.02
CA GLU A 156 -46.72 2.36 19.41
C GLU A 156 -45.19 2.38 19.58
N ALA A 157 -44.42 2.24 18.50
CA ALA A 157 -42.96 2.42 18.52
C ALA A 157 -42.54 3.91 18.45
N LEU A 158 -43.38 4.78 17.89
CA LEU A 158 -43.04 6.18 17.61
C LEU A 158 -42.78 7.00 18.88
N SER A 159 -43.54 6.78 19.96
CA SER A 159 -43.38 7.52 21.22
C SER A 159 -42.05 7.25 21.94
N GLN A 160 -41.36 6.15 21.60
CA GLN A 160 -40.00 5.87 22.10
C GLN A 160 -38.91 6.60 21.30
N ALA A 161 -39.23 7.13 20.11
CA ALA A 161 -38.32 7.95 19.31
C ALA A 161 -38.40 9.43 19.70
N GLU A 162 -39.60 9.94 20.00
CA GLU A 162 -39.83 11.33 20.43
C GLU A 162 -39.01 11.68 21.68
N SER A 163 -38.88 10.75 22.63
CA SER A 163 -38.02 10.89 23.82
C SER A 163 -36.52 11.04 23.53
N LYS A 164 -36.06 10.74 22.30
CA LYS A 164 -34.64 10.84 21.92
C LYS A 164 -34.32 12.14 21.18
N LEU A 165 -35.30 12.73 20.47
CA LEU A 165 -35.13 14.01 19.77
C LEU A 165 -34.83 15.17 20.73
N ALA A 166 -35.56 15.26 21.84
CA ALA A 166 -35.35 16.28 22.87
C ALA A 166 -33.94 16.27 23.49
N ALA A 167 -33.22 15.14 23.42
CA ALA A 167 -31.83 15.03 23.89
C ALA A 167 -30.79 15.55 22.88
N PHE A 168 -31.13 15.61 21.59
CA PHE A 168 -30.28 16.21 20.55
C PHE A 168 -30.47 17.74 20.46
N GLU A 169 -31.70 18.23 20.60
CA GLU A 169 -32.00 19.67 20.64
C GLU A 169 -31.27 20.38 21.79
N ALA A 170 -31.13 19.71 22.93
CA ALA A 170 -30.35 20.22 24.08
C ALA A 170 -28.86 20.46 23.74
N LYS A 171 -28.21 19.53 23.00
CA LYS A 171 -26.80 19.69 22.58
C LYS A 171 -26.62 20.82 21.57
N GLN A 172 -27.56 20.95 20.62
CA GLN A 172 -27.51 22.02 19.62
C GLN A 172 -27.51 23.42 20.26
N MET A 173 -28.11 23.58 21.44
CA MET A 173 -28.07 24.82 22.22
C MET A 173 -26.75 25.04 22.98
N GLU A 174 -26.04 23.98 23.40
CA GLU A 174 -24.68 24.10 23.95
C GLU A 174 -23.68 24.53 22.87
N ASP A 175 -23.73 23.91 21.68
CA ASP A 175 -22.89 24.26 20.53
C ASP A 175 -23.16 25.70 20.05
N GLY A 176 -24.42 26.16 20.09
CA GLY A 176 -24.74 27.57 19.85
C GLY A 176 -24.10 28.53 20.87
N CYS A 177 -23.97 28.10 22.13
CA CYS A 177 -23.38 28.90 23.20
C CYS A 177 -21.84 28.97 23.13
N THR A 178 -21.17 27.92 22.65
CA THR A 178 -19.71 27.95 22.41
C THR A 178 -19.38 28.82 21.19
N ILE A 179 -20.14 28.71 20.10
CA ILE A 179 -19.99 29.56 18.91
C ILE A 179 -20.22 31.05 19.25
N ALA A 180 -21.16 31.38 20.14
CA ALA A 180 -21.38 32.76 20.59
C ALA A 180 -20.16 33.32 21.33
N LYS A 181 -19.59 32.58 22.28
CA LYS A 181 -18.38 32.98 23.03
C LYS A 181 -17.19 33.18 22.12
N LEU A 182 -16.94 32.24 21.19
CA LEU A 182 -15.83 32.34 20.24
C LEU A 182 -15.92 33.58 19.33
N ARG A 183 -17.13 34.09 19.03
CA ARG A 183 -17.33 35.36 18.32
C ARG A 183 -17.03 36.58 19.18
N GLU A 184 -17.44 36.55 20.44
CA GLU A 184 -17.18 37.62 21.42
C GLU A 184 -15.68 37.72 21.74
N ASP A 185 -15.00 36.57 21.89
CA ASP A 185 -13.55 36.47 21.97
C ASP A 185 -12.87 37.04 20.71
N LEU A 186 -13.36 36.73 19.51
CA LEU A 186 -12.80 37.26 18.26
C LEU A 186 -12.88 38.79 18.22
N ILE A 187 -14.05 39.37 18.49
CA ILE A 187 -14.28 40.82 18.53
C ILE A 187 -13.36 41.47 19.57
N SER A 188 -13.15 40.84 20.74
CA SER A 188 -12.23 41.36 21.76
C SER A 188 -10.76 41.42 21.27
N ARG A 189 -10.37 40.49 20.39
CA ARG A 189 -9.02 40.44 19.80
C ARG A 189 -8.88 41.42 18.64
N ASP A 190 -9.92 41.64 17.86
CA ASP A 190 -9.96 42.69 16.82
C ASP A 190 -9.89 44.09 17.46
N GLU A 191 -10.60 44.33 18.58
CA GLU A 191 -10.43 45.56 19.36
C GLU A 191 -9.01 45.70 19.94
N ALA A 192 -8.38 44.61 20.36
CA ALA A 192 -7.00 44.63 20.86
C ALA A 192 -5.99 44.93 19.73
N LEU A 193 -6.20 44.39 18.53
CA LEU A 193 -5.40 44.69 17.33
C LEU A 193 -5.51 46.18 16.98
N LEU A 194 -6.74 46.72 16.87
CA LEU A 194 -6.96 48.15 16.59
C LEU A 194 -6.27 49.08 17.62
N ARG A 195 -6.24 48.69 18.90
CA ARG A 195 -5.51 49.42 19.95
C ARG A 195 -3.99 49.34 19.78
N LEU A 196 -3.46 48.18 19.35
CA LEU A 196 -2.04 47.98 19.08
C LEU A 196 -1.60 48.73 17.82
N GLU A 197 -2.41 48.72 16.75
CA GLU A 197 -2.17 49.48 15.52
C GLU A 197 -2.13 50.99 15.78
N ALA A 198 -3.10 51.53 16.52
CA ALA A 198 -3.09 52.94 16.92
C ALA A 198 -1.87 53.30 17.79
N SER A 199 -1.43 52.38 18.67
CA SER A 199 -0.21 52.55 19.47
C SER A 199 1.06 52.52 18.60
N LEU A 200 1.13 51.62 17.63
CA LEU A 200 2.23 51.54 16.65
C LEU A 200 2.31 52.80 15.79
N GLU A 201 1.17 53.31 15.33
CA GLU A 201 1.09 54.53 14.52
C GLU A 201 1.49 55.77 15.35
N GLN A 202 1.10 55.84 16.63
CA GLN A 202 1.60 56.85 17.56
C GLN A 202 3.13 56.75 17.72
N LYS A 203 3.68 55.54 17.92
CA LYS A 203 5.13 55.34 18.06
C LYS A 203 5.90 55.66 16.77
N SER A 204 5.32 55.42 15.61
CA SER A 204 5.87 55.86 14.31
C SER A 204 5.95 57.40 14.23
N LYS A 205 4.90 58.10 14.66
CA LYS A 205 4.88 59.58 14.73
C LYS A 205 5.87 60.14 15.76
N GLU A 206 6.04 59.47 16.90
CA GLU A 206 7.08 59.81 17.89
C GLU A 206 8.50 59.59 17.34
N LEU A 207 8.75 58.50 16.60
CA LEU A 207 10.04 58.22 15.96
C LEU A 207 10.39 59.24 14.87
N LEU A 208 9.41 59.65 14.05
CA LEU A 208 9.56 60.76 13.10
C LEU A 208 9.95 62.06 13.81
N GLY A 209 9.18 62.46 14.84
CA GLY A 209 9.48 63.68 15.61
C GLY A 209 10.76 63.63 16.46
N LEU A 210 11.38 62.46 16.63
CA LEU A 210 12.73 62.29 17.18
C LEU A 210 13.81 62.35 16.07
N ARG A 211 13.53 61.80 14.89
CA ARG A 211 14.41 61.89 13.71
C ARG A 211 14.57 63.32 13.23
N ASP A 212 13.49 64.09 13.16
CA ASP A 212 13.52 65.49 12.75
C ASP A 212 14.41 66.31 13.71
N LYS A 213 14.26 66.08 15.02
CA LYS A 213 15.13 66.70 16.06
C LYS A 213 16.59 66.27 15.98
N ALA A 214 16.87 65.04 15.56
CA ALA A 214 18.25 64.60 15.33
C ALA A 214 18.87 65.39 14.16
N VAL A 215 18.13 65.63 13.08
CA VAL A 215 18.57 66.48 11.96
C VAL A 215 18.76 67.93 12.41
N GLU A 216 17.82 68.50 13.17
CA GLU A 216 17.98 69.85 13.76
C GLU A 216 19.24 69.94 14.63
N LEU A 217 19.55 68.92 15.44
CA LEU A 217 20.75 68.89 16.26
C LEU A 217 22.03 68.74 15.43
N GLU A 218 22.03 67.95 14.35
CA GLU A 218 23.15 67.87 13.41
C GLU A 218 23.42 69.21 12.70
N GLU A 219 22.39 69.92 12.28
CA GLU A 219 22.53 71.25 11.68
C GLU A 219 23.05 72.28 12.69
N ASN A 220 22.56 72.25 13.92
CA ASN A 220 23.09 73.10 15.00
C ASN A 220 24.55 72.76 15.32
N LEU A 221 24.95 71.48 15.29
CA LEU A 221 26.35 71.07 15.48
C LEU A 221 27.25 71.53 14.33
N LYS A 222 26.79 71.47 13.07
CA LYS A 222 27.51 72.04 11.90
C LYS A 222 27.70 73.56 12.08
N ALA A 223 26.62 74.28 12.39
CA ALA A 223 26.63 75.73 12.62
C ALA A 223 27.36 76.16 13.91
N LEU A 224 27.72 75.22 14.80
CA LEU A 224 28.63 75.46 15.93
C LEU A 224 30.09 75.20 15.55
N LYS A 225 30.37 74.16 14.76
CA LYS A 225 31.73 73.90 14.22
C LYS A 225 32.21 75.04 13.33
N GLU A 226 31.38 75.50 12.40
CA GLU A 226 31.69 76.68 11.58
C GLU A 226 32.01 77.92 12.43
N LYS A 227 31.31 78.10 13.56
CA LYS A 227 31.59 79.20 14.49
C LYS A 227 32.89 79.00 15.26
N ASP A 228 33.21 77.77 15.65
CA ASP A 228 34.47 77.46 16.33
C ASP A 228 35.66 77.65 15.38
N GLU A 229 35.59 77.16 14.14
CA GLU A 229 36.58 77.39 13.07
C GLU A 229 36.80 78.88 12.81
N ASN A 230 35.74 79.68 12.70
CA ASN A 230 35.84 81.14 12.60
C ASN A 230 36.46 81.78 13.86
N GLN A 231 36.18 81.27 15.06
CA GLN A 231 36.78 81.76 16.30
C GLN A 231 38.26 81.38 16.41
N GLN A 232 38.66 80.18 15.99
CA GLN A 232 40.05 79.75 15.89
C GLN A 232 40.83 80.63 14.91
N GLN A 233 40.28 80.91 13.72
CA GLN A 233 40.93 81.80 12.73
C GLN A 233 41.10 83.23 13.24
N VAL A 234 40.14 83.76 14.03
CA VAL A 234 40.28 85.06 14.71
C VAL A 234 41.35 85.04 15.80
N ILE A 235 41.46 83.94 16.57
CA ILE A 235 42.53 83.75 17.57
C ILE A 235 43.90 83.69 16.86
N GLU A 236 44.00 83.03 15.72
CA GLU A 236 45.23 82.89 14.95
C GLU A 236 45.69 84.22 14.32
N ASP A 237 44.77 85.03 13.76
CA ASP A 237 45.06 86.40 13.33
C ASP A 237 45.50 87.28 14.51
N LEU A 238 44.79 87.23 15.65
CA LEU A 238 45.16 87.97 16.87
C LEU A 238 46.56 87.56 17.39
N ASN A 239 46.89 86.27 17.39
CA ASN A 239 48.23 85.79 17.73
C ASN A 239 49.29 86.29 16.73
N SER A 240 48.98 86.32 15.42
CA SER A 240 49.87 86.86 14.40
C SER A 240 50.13 88.37 14.56
N ARG A 241 49.15 89.11 15.10
CA ARG A 241 49.26 90.53 15.43
C ARG A 241 50.02 90.74 16.73
N LEU A 242 49.77 89.92 17.75
CA LEU A 242 50.51 89.95 19.01
C LEU A 242 52.00 89.71 18.78
N ALA A 243 52.36 88.70 17.97
CA ALA A 243 53.74 88.42 17.59
C ALA A 243 54.43 89.62 16.89
N LYS A 244 53.72 90.35 16.02
CA LYS A 244 54.24 91.57 15.39
C LYS A 244 54.45 92.69 16.41
N VAL A 245 53.49 92.92 17.29
CA VAL A 245 53.61 93.92 18.38
C VAL A 245 54.74 93.55 19.35
N GLN A 246 55.02 92.26 19.56
CA GLN A 246 56.19 91.80 20.31
C GLN A 246 57.50 92.12 19.55
N THR A 247 57.62 91.79 18.26
CA THR A 247 58.83 92.16 17.49
C THR A 247 59.04 93.68 17.38
N ASP A 248 57.96 94.46 17.27
CA ASP A 248 58.02 95.92 17.27
C ASP A 248 58.45 96.46 18.65
N TYR A 249 57.97 95.84 19.75
CA TYR A 249 58.38 96.17 21.12
C TYR A 249 59.85 95.82 21.39
N ASP A 250 60.31 94.65 20.96
CA ASP A 250 61.69 94.21 21.13
C ASP A 250 62.65 95.14 20.36
N PHE A 251 62.31 95.49 19.11
CA PHE A 251 63.06 96.47 18.32
C PHE A 251 63.12 97.86 19.00
N LEU A 252 62.00 98.38 19.48
CA LEU A 252 61.95 99.66 20.21
C LEU A 252 62.67 99.58 21.57
N SER A 253 62.76 98.40 22.19
CA SER A 253 63.53 98.15 23.40
C SER A 253 65.04 98.20 23.13
N GLU A 254 65.50 97.59 22.03
CA GLU A 254 66.89 97.69 21.55
C GLU A 254 67.26 99.13 21.18
N GLU A 255 66.43 99.83 20.39
CA GLU A 255 66.64 101.25 20.06
C GLU A 255 66.68 102.12 21.33
N SER A 256 65.82 101.84 22.30
CA SER A 256 65.82 102.52 23.61
C SER A 256 67.09 102.22 24.43
N GLN A 257 67.70 101.04 24.29
CA GLN A 257 68.98 100.71 24.94
C GLN A 257 70.16 101.43 24.26
N ILE A 258 70.17 101.49 22.93
CA ILE A 258 71.17 102.25 22.16
C ILE A 258 71.13 103.74 22.55
N ILE A 259 69.95 104.36 22.54
CA ILE A 259 69.77 105.78 22.92
C ILE A 259 70.20 106.02 24.37
N LYS A 260 70.00 105.06 25.30
CA LYS A 260 70.50 105.16 26.68
C LYS A 260 72.03 105.08 26.77
N SER A 261 72.68 104.27 25.92
CA SER A 261 74.14 104.23 25.85
C SER A 261 74.69 105.55 25.29
N ASP A 262 74.15 106.03 24.17
CA ASP A 262 74.55 107.30 23.57
C ASP A 262 74.35 108.47 24.54
N ALA A 263 73.24 108.50 25.28
CA ALA A 263 73.00 109.51 26.32
C ALA A 263 74.01 109.43 27.48
N ALA A 264 74.45 108.23 27.87
CA ALA A 264 75.48 108.05 28.89
C ALA A 264 76.86 108.51 28.41
N ASP A 265 77.21 108.28 27.13
CA ASP A 265 78.47 108.76 26.55
C ASP A 265 78.46 110.27 26.28
N GLN A 266 77.33 110.85 25.86
CA GLN A 266 77.12 112.31 25.84
C GLN A 266 77.30 112.90 27.24
N GLN A 267 76.74 112.27 28.28
CA GLN A 267 76.89 112.75 29.66
C GLN A 267 78.36 112.69 30.14
N ARG A 268 79.11 111.63 29.81
CA ARG A 268 80.56 111.52 30.07
C ARG A 268 81.34 112.65 29.38
N LEU A 269 81.01 112.94 28.12
CA LEU A 269 81.62 114.03 27.36
C LEU A 269 81.32 115.41 27.96
N VAL A 270 80.07 115.67 28.36
CA VAL A 270 79.68 116.91 29.05
C VAL A 270 80.46 117.09 30.34
N SER A 271 80.56 116.07 31.21
CA SER A 271 81.32 116.18 32.46
C SER A 271 82.82 116.42 32.23
N SER A 272 83.41 115.86 31.16
CA SER A 272 84.80 116.17 30.75
C SER A 272 84.97 117.62 30.31
N LEU A 273 84.02 118.17 29.55
CA LEU A 273 84.01 119.58 29.13
C LEU A 273 83.77 120.55 30.31
N GLU A 274 82.91 120.20 31.27
CA GLU A 274 82.75 120.95 32.52
C GLU A 274 84.04 121.01 33.33
N GLU A 275 84.81 119.93 33.36
CA GLU A 275 86.09 119.86 34.08
C GLU A 275 87.18 120.71 33.39
N GLN A 276 87.21 120.73 32.06
CA GLN A 276 88.04 121.66 31.29
C GLN A 276 87.64 123.13 31.53
N CYS A 277 86.35 123.45 31.57
CA CYS A 277 85.85 124.78 31.91
C CYS A 277 86.27 125.22 33.33
N LYS A 278 86.22 124.32 34.32
CA LYS A 278 86.71 124.58 35.69
C LYS A 278 88.22 124.90 35.70
N GLN A 279 89.03 124.18 34.93
CA GLN A 279 90.47 124.45 34.80
C GLN A 279 90.75 125.82 34.16
N LEU A 280 90.07 126.17 33.07
CA LEU A 280 90.20 127.49 32.42
C LEU A 280 89.75 128.63 33.34
N GLN A 281 88.70 128.42 34.14
CA GLN A 281 88.21 129.41 35.10
C GLN A 281 89.18 129.63 36.27
N ALA A 282 89.89 128.58 36.71
CA ALA A 282 90.99 128.70 37.68
C ALA A 282 92.20 129.48 37.11
N GLN A 283 92.56 129.23 35.85
CA GLN A 283 93.62 129.99 35.16
C GLN A 283 93.26 131.47 35.01
N LYS A 284 92.00 131.80 34.72
CA LYS A 284 91.50 133.18 34.69
C LYS A 284 91.68 133.87 36.05
N LEU A 285 91.32 133.21 37.14
CA LEU A 285 91.43 133.79 38.49
C LEU A 285 92.88 134.10 38.87
N ALA A 286 93.84 133.24 38.51
CA ALA A 286 95.27 133.51 38.75
C ALA A 286 95.76 134.77 38.01
N LEU A 287 95.34 134.96 36.75
CA LEU A 287 95.68 136.16 35.96
C LEU A 287 95.01 137.44 36.51
N GLU A 288 93.80 137.32 37.08
CA GLU A 288 93.13 138.44 37.76
C GLU A 288 93.81 138.80 39.10
N GLU A 289 94.38 137.82 39.80
CA GLU A 289 95.16 138.03 41.02
C GLU A 289 96.50 138.72 40.73
N GLU A 290 97.22 138.30 39.67
CA GLU A 290 98.41 139.01 39.17
C GLU A 290 98.10 140.47 38.80
N LEU A 291 97.01 140.73 38.08
CA LEU A 291 96.52 142.08 37.75
C LEU A 291 96.09 142.90 38.98
N GLY A 292 95.80 142.26 40.11
CA GLY A 292 95.56 142.89 41.40
C GLY A 292 96.84 143.49 42.00
N THR A 293 97.94 142.74 41.97
CA THR A 293 99.22 143.15 42.59
C THR A 293 99.78 144.45 41.99
N VAL A 294 99.62 144.66 40.68
CA VAL A 294 100.12 145.84 39.95
C VAL A 294 99.34 147.11 40.31
N ARG A 295 98.13 147.00 40.87
CA ARG A 295 97.22 148.15 41.09
C ARG A 295 97.38 148.85 42.45
N LEU A 296 98.32 148.40 43.29
CA LEU A 296 98.45 148.84 44.70
C LEU A 296 99.63 149.80 44.98
N ALA A 297 100.17 150.50 43.96
CA ALA A 297 101.42 151.24 44.07
C ALA A 297 101.39 152.72 43.61
N ALA A 298 100.39 153.51 44.03
CA ALA A 298 100.49 154.99 44.11
C ALA A 298 99.36 155.58 44.98
N SER A 299 99.68 156.39 45.98
CA SER A 299 98.67 157.09 46.80
C SER A 299 99.16 158.44 47.33
N GLY A 300 98.24 159.41 47.42
CA GLY A 300 98.46 160.77 47.93
C GLY A 300 98.18 161.86 46.87
N GLY A 301 97.44 162.94 47.15
CA GLY A 301 96.67 163.22 48.36
C GLY A 301 96.67 164.70 48.76
N SER A 302 95.81 165.52 48.12
CA SER A 302 95.47 166.87 48.64
C SER A 302 94.15 167.45 48.10
N SER A 303 93.34 166.67 47.36
CA SER A 303 92.02 167.07 46.83
C SER A 303 90.88 166.88 47.84
N GLN A 304 91.18 166.58 49.11
CA GLN A 304 90.43 165.68 50.00
C GLN A 304 89.03 166.14 50.49
N VAL A 305 88.45 167.21 49.93
CA VAL A 305 87.07 167.65 50.17
C VAL A 305 86.28 167.71 48.86
N GLU A 306 86.87 168.21 47.77
CA GLU A 306 86.34 167.99 46.42
C GLU A 306 86.37 166.50 46.08
N ASP A 307 87.42 165.76 46.46
CA ASP A 307 87.50 164.30 46.38
C ASP A 307 86.39 163.62 47.18
N LEU A 308 86.06 164.09 48.38
CA LEU A 308 84.93 163.53 49.15
C LEU A 308 83.57 163.86 48.53
N ASN A 309 83.42 165.03 47.89
CA ASN A 309 82.17 165.41 47.23
C ASN A 309 82.02 164.72 45.85
N SER A 310 83.10 164.56 45.10
CA SER A 310 83.16 163.75 43.88
C SER A 310 82.99 162.28 44.18
N ARG A 311 83.55 161.76 45.28
CA ARG A 311 83.30 160.40 45.76
C ARG A 311 81.90 160.22 46.34
N LEU A 312 81.28 161.27 46.88
CA LEU A 312 79.85 161.25 47.20
C LEU A 312 79.03 161.13 45.91
N GLN A 313 79.26 161.98 44.91
CA GLN A 313 78.60 161.90 43.60
C GLN A 313 78.89 160.59 42.84
N GLU A 314 80.07 160.01 43.01
CA GLU A 314 80.45 158.71 42.46
C GLU A 314 79.78 157.56 43.22
N LYS A 315 79.56 157.70 44.53
CA LYS A 315 78.74 156.78 45.32
C LYS A 315 77.24 156.93 45.04
N GLU A 316 76.75 158.14 44.80
CA GLU A 316 75.38 158.41 44.35
C GLU A 316 75.16 157.77 42.97
N ARG A 317 76.04 158.00 41.99
CA ARG A 317 76.02 157.31 40.69
C ARG A 317 76.16 155.79 40.80
N LEU A 318 76.97 155.29 41.74
CA LEU A 318 77.08 153.86 42.00
C LEU A 318 75.78 153.31 42.61
N VAL A 319 75.10 154.05 43.47
CA VAL A 319 73.77 153.70 44.00
C VAL A 319 72.72 153.75 42.88
N GLU A 320 72.69 154.79 42.03
CA GLU A 320 71.83 154.84 40.85
C GLU A 320 72.07 153.65 39.90
N SER A 321 73.34 153.26 39.70
CA SER A 321 73.74 152.11 38.88
C SER A 321 73.34 150.78 39.51
N LEU A 322 73.52 150.62 40.83
CA LEU A 322 73.09 149.44 41.58
C LEU A 322 71.56 149.34 41.65
N GLU A 323 70.85 150.46 41.80
CA GLU A 323 69.39 150.50 41.70
C GLU A 323 68.92 150.12 40.29
N ALA A 324 69.59 150.61 39.24
CA ALA A 324 69.29 150.20 37.86
C ALA A 324 69.52 148.69 37.66
N GLN A 325 70.62 148.14 38.19
CA GLN A 325 70.89 146.70 38.16
C GLN A 325 69.84 145.91 38.96
N VAL A 326 69.44 146.36 40.15
CA VAL A 326 68.37 145.73 40.96
C VAL A 326 67.02 145.79 40.25
N ARG A 327 66.69 146.89 39.56
CA ARG A 327 65.47 146.98 38.74
C ARG A 327 65.51 146.00 37.56
N THR A 328 66.64 145.88 36.86
CA THR A 328 66.83 144.91 35.77
C THR A 328 66.73 143.47 36.28
N LEU A 329 67.46 143.12 37.34
CA LEU A 329 67.42 141.79 37.97
C LEU A 329 66.03 141.45 38.54
N SER A 330 65.27 142.44 39.02
CA SER A 330 63.87 142.25 39.40
C SER A 330 63.01 141.91 38.18
N GLN A 331 63.14 142.66 37.08
CA GLN A 331 62.40 142.41 35.84
C GLN A 331 62.76 141.07 35.20
N GLU A 332 64.02 140.65 35.28
CA GLU A 332 64.49 139.32 34.85
C GLU A 332 63.94 138.22 35.76
N GLY A 333 63.93 138.43 37.08
CA GLY A 333 63.26 137.56 38.04
C GLY A 333 61.76 137.46 37.84
N ASP A 334 61.08 138.54 37.44
CA ASP A 334 59.64 138.56 37.13
C ASP A 334 59.33 137.84 35.82
N LYS A 335 60.18 137.99 34.78
CA LYS A 335 60.10 137.18 33.55
C LYS A 335 60.29 135.69 33.85
N ALA A 336 61.33 135.33 34.59
CA ALA A 336 61.59 133.95 34.98
C ALA A 336 60.42 133.37 35.81
N ARG A 337 59.82 134.16 36.72
CA ARG A 337 58.60 133.77 37.45
C ARG A 337 57.42 133.51 36.49
N GLN A 338 57.20 134.37 35.49
CA GLN A 338 56.14 134.21 34.49
C GLN A 338 56.38 133.01 33.56
N GLU A 339 57.63 132.78 33.14
CA GLU A 339 58.02 131.64 32.31
C GLU A 339 57.86 130.30 33.07
N VAL A 340 58.30 130.23 34.33
CA VAL A 340 58.07 129.07 35.20
C VAL A 340 56.57 128.84 35.43
N ALA A 341 55.77 129.89 35.64
CA ALA A 341 54.32 129.76 35.78
C ALA A 341 53.66 129.20 34.51
N GLN A 342 53.99 129.73 33.33
CA GLN A 342 53.48 129.24 32.05
C GLN A 342 53.92 127.80 31.75
N LEU A 343 55.16 127.42 32.09
CA LEU A 343 55.63 126.04 31.96
C LEU A 343 54.87 125.12 32.91
N THR A 344 54.67 125.54 34.16
CA THR A 344 53.92 124.76 35.16
C THR A 344 52.47 124.53 34.71
N GLU A 345 51.80 125.56 34.19
CA GLU A 345 50.45 125.47 33.62
C GLU A 345 50.41 124.52 32.40
N ARG A 346 51.35 124.66 31.45
CA ARG A 346 51.46 123.76 30.29
C ARG A 346 51.71 122.30 30.69
N HIS A 347 52.55 122.07 31.70
CA HIS A 347 52.79 120.72 32.22
C HIS A 347 51.57 120.17 32.96
N HIS A 348 50.87 120.98 33.76
CA HIS A 348 49.65 120.58 34.44
C HIS A 348 48.57 120.15 33.43
N SER A 349 48.25 121.00 32.45
CA SER A 349 47.29 120.68 31.39
C SER A 349 47.81 119.71 30.33
N ALA A 350 49.06 119.23 30.42
CA ALA A 350 49.52 118.04 29.72
C ALA A 350 49.23 116.78 30.52
N VAL A 351 49.55 116.78 31.82
CA VAL A 351 49.22 115.68 32.75
C VAL A 351 47.72 115.43 32.77
N GLU A 352 46.89 116.47 32.97
CA GLU A 352 45.42 116.36 33.00
C GLU A 352 44.82 115.71 31.74
N ARG A 353 45.41 115.99 30.57
CA ARG A 353 44.99 115.35 29.31
C ARG A 353 45.38 113.89 29.29
N THR A 354 46.65 113.57 29.58
CA THR A 354 47.09 112.16 29.59
C THR A 354 46.37 111.32 30.65
N THR A 355 46.07 111.87 31.84
CA THR A 355 45.26 111.14 32.84
C THR A 355 43.84 110.92 32.33
N ALA A 356 43.19 111.95 31.76
CA ALA A 356 41.85 111.78 31.20
C ALA A 356 41.82 110.87 29.95
N GLU A 357 42.92 110.73 29.22
CA GLU A 357 43.08 109.78 28.12
C GLU A 357 43.17 108.34 28.68
N HIS A 358 44.08 108.09 29.63
CA HIS A 358 44.18 106.79 30.31
C HIS A 358 42.89 106.40 31.06
N ASP A 359 42.19 107.34 31.71
CA ASP A 359 40.91 107.08 32.40
C ASP A 359 39.83 106.56 31.43
N ARG A 360 39.82 107.07 30.18
CA ARG A 360 38.91 106.58 29.13
C ARG A 360 39.31 105.21 28.63
N GLU A 361 40.61 104.95 28.46
CA GLU A 361 41.12 103.64 28.06
C GLU A 361 40.81 102.58 29.13
N ILE A 362 41.02 102.90 30.41
CA ILE A 362 40.66 102.06 31.56
C ILE A 362 39.15 101.79 31.56
N ALA A 363 38.30 102.80 31.36
CA ALA A 363 36.86 102.61 31.29
C ALA A 363 36.42 101.72 30.11
N LEU A 364 37.04 101.87 28.94
CA LEU A 364 36.79 101.03 27.76
C LEU A 364 37.25 99.58 27.98
N LEU A 365 38.40 99.37 28.63
CA LEU A 365 38.90 98.05 28.99
C LEU A 365 38.02 97.38 30.07
N GLN A 366 37.57 98.12 31.08
CA GLN A 366 36.62 97.63 32.09
C GLN A 366 35.28 97.23 31.45
N GLN A 367 34.74 98.07 30.55
CA GLN A 367 33.54 97.70 29.78
C GLN A 367 33.80 96.44 28.96
N ARG A 368 34.94 96.33 28.28
CA ARG A 368 35.27 95.17 27.45
C ARG A 368 35.45 93.88 28.25
N LEU A 369 35.97 93.96 29.48
CA LEU A 369 36.05 92.82 30.39
C LEU A 369 34.66 92.35 30.81
N ALA A 370 33.79 93.24 31.28
CA ALA A 370 32.41 92.88 31.62
C ALA A 370 31.64 92.30 30.41
N ASP A 371 31.87 92.83 29.22
CA ASP A 371 31.36 92.34 27.95
C ASP A 371 31.81 90.91 27.62
N LEU A 372 32.99 90.48 28.08
CA LEU A 372 33.56 89.15 27.87
C LEU A 372 33.17 88.19 29.00
N GLU A 373 33.11 88.67 30.25
CA GLU A 373 32.62 87.93 31.42
C GLU A 373 31.17 87.50 31.21
N GLY A 374 30.26 88.41 30.83
CA GLY A 374 28.88 88.06 30.53
C GLY A 374 28.74 87.05 29.36
N LYS A 375 29.58 87.17 28.32
CA LYS A 375 29.62 86.19 27.22
C LYS A 375 30.16 84.83 27.68
N LEU A 376 31.10 84.79 28.62
CA LEU A 376 31.60 83.56 29.23
C LEU A 376 30.52 82.90 30.10
N GLU A 377 29.81 83.67 30.93
CA GLU A 377 28.68 83.17 31.73
C GLU A 377 27.57 82.59 30.84
N GLU A 378 27.17 83.28 29.78
CA GLU A 378 26.20 82.75 28.81
C GLU A 378 26.65 81.44 28.14
N ARG A 379 27.95 81.26 27.92
CA ARG A 379 28.51 80.02 27.33
C ARG A 379 28.54 78.89 28.37
N VAL A 380 28.97 79.18 29.60
CA VAL A 380 28.94 78.22 30.73
C VAL A 380 27.50 77.78 31.04
N GLN A 381 26.53 78.69 31.02
CA GLN A 381 25.11 78.35 31.16
C GLN A 381 24.63 77.43 30.03
N ARG A 382 24.98 77.73 28.78
CA ARG A 382 24.66 76.89 27.62
C ARG A 382 25.27 75.49 27.71
N CYS A 383 26.55 75.37 28.09
CA CYS A 383 27.19 74.08 28.35
C CYS A 383 26.43 73.28 29.41
N ARG A 384 26.10 73.87 30.56
CA ARG A 384 25.31 73.21 31.63
C ARG A 384 23.95 72.74 31.16
N THR A 385 23.23 73.50 30.31
CA THR A 385 21.94 73.05 29.76
C THR A 385 22.08 71.90 28.77
N LEU A 386 23.18 71.84 28.01
CA LEU A 386 23.48 70.72 27.11
C LEU A 386 23.93 69.48 27.87
N GLU A 387 24.74 69.63 28.92
CA GLU A 387 25.10 68.56 29.86
C GLU A 387 23.85 67.96 30.52
N GLN A 388 22.92 68.81 30.99
CA GLN A 388 21.66 68.36 31.58
C GLN A 388 20.77 67.60 30.58
N SER A 389 20.59 68.11 29.36
CA SER A 389 19.78 67.43 28.34
C SER A 389 20.42 66.14 27.85
N SER A 390 21.76 66.08 27.76
CA SER A 390 22.52 64.87 27.44
C SER A 390 22.38 63.80 28.54
N ASN A 391 22.57 64.17 29.81
CA ASN A 391 22.37 63.27 30.95
C ASN A 391 20.93 62.75 31.03
N GLU A 392 19.93 63.60 30.78
CA GLU A 392 18.54 63.18 30.67
C GLU A 392 18.31 62.19 29.52
N ALA A 393 18.91 62.41 28.36
CA ALA A 393 18.81 61.51 27.22
C ALA A 393 19.49 60.16 27.51
N GLN A 394 20.68 60.17 28.13
CA GLN A 394 21.37 58.96 28.58
C GLN A 394 20.51 58.15 29.57
N VAL A 395 19.95 58.77 30.60
CA VAL A 395 19.08 58.06 31.58
C VAL A 395 17.83 57.47 30.91
N LYS A 396 17.25 58.15 29.92
CA LYS A 396 16.12 57.63 29.14
C LYS A 396 16.53 56.43 28.27
N LEU A 397 17.70 56.47 27.64
CA LEU A 397 18.26 55.36 26.85
C LEU A 397 18.64 54.16 27.75
N GLU A 398 19.29 54.38 28.89
CA GLU A 398 19.58 53.32 29.87
C GLU A 398 18.30 52.65 30.39
N GLY A 399 17.25 53.43 30.67
CA GLY A 399 15.94 52.91 31.05
C GLY A 399 15.29 52.07 29.95
N GLN A 400 15.39 52.48 28.69
CA GLN A 400 14.93 51.70 27.54
C GLN A 400 15.72 50.40 27.41
N VAL A 401 17.07 50.44 27.45
CA VAL A 401 17.95 49.27 27.36
C VAL A 401 17.62 48.25 28.45
N ARG A 402 17.47 48.68 29.71
CA ARG A 402 17.03 47.79 30.81
C ARG A 402 15.66 47.16 30.50
N SER A 403 14.69 47.95 30.03
CA SER A 403 13.36 47.42 29.67
C SER A 403 13.37 46.43 28.50
N TRP A 404 14.38 46.47 27.62
CA TRP A 404 14.59 45.49 26.56
C TRP A 404 15.32 44.24 27.07
N GLN A 405 16.28 44.39 27.98
CA GLN A 405 16.95 43.29 28.67
C GLN A 405 15.96 42.47 29.51
N ASP A 406 15.07 43.13 30.27
CA ASP A 406 14.03 42.46 31.06
C ASP A 406 13.06 41.66 30.18
N LYS A 407 12.66 42.20 29.02
CA LYS A 407 11.82 41.51 28.04
C LYS A 407 12.54 40.32 27.39
N LEU A 408 13.82 40.49 27.06
CA LEU A 408 14.63 39.41 26.48
C LEU A 408 14.77 38.25 27.46
N ALA A 409 15.14 38.53 28.72
CA ALA A 409 15.24 37.51 29.77
C ALA A 409 13.89 36.81 30.04
N ALA A 410 12.76 37.54 29.97
CA ALA A 410 11.43 36.94 30.07
C ALA A 410 11.10 36.03 28.87
N ALA A 411 11.45 36.43 27.65
CA ALA A 411 11.27 35.61 26.44
C ALA A 411 12.18 34.37 26.44
N GLU A 412 13.42 34.49 26.88
CA GLU A 412 14.36 33.37 27.07
C GLU A 412 13.82 32.35 28.08
N GLN A 413 13.31 32.81 29.23
CA GLN A 413 12.66 31.92 30.20
C GLN A 413 11.40 31.24 29.64
N GLN A 414 10.61 31.93 28.82
CA GLN A 414 9.44 31.34 28.17
C GLN A 414 9.85 30.28 27.13
N ALA A 415 10.88 30.56 26.32
CA ALA A 415 11.44 29.60 25.36
C ALA A 415 11.98 28.34 26.05
N GLN A 416 12.70 28.50 27.18
CA GLN A 416 13.20 27.38 27.99
C GLN A 416 12.06 26.49 28.53
N ARG A 417 10.95 27.07 29.01
CA ARG A 417 9.77 26.30 29.46
C ARG A 417 9.12 25.55 28.31
N LEU A 418 8.88 26.21 27.18
CA LEU A 418 8.32 25.58 25.98
C LEU A 418 9.22 24.45 25.44
N THR A 419 10.55 24.57 25.58
CA THR A 419 11.49 23.49 25.23
C THR A 419 11.33 22.29 26.17
N GLN A 420 11.23 22.52 27.48
CA GLN A 420 11.01 21.45 28.47
C GLN A 420 9.65 20.76 28.29
N GLU A 421 8.60 21.51 27.96
CA GLU A 421 7.26 20.99 27.63
C GLU A 421 7.30 20.15 26.33
N LEU A 422 8.09 20.57 25.32
CA LEU A 422 8.33 19.80 24.09
C LEU A 422 9.15 18.53 24.35
N GLU A 423 10.09 18.54 25.29
CA GLU A 423 10.85 17.34 25.67
C GLU A 423 9.97 16.34 26.43
N GLN A 424 9.20 16.80 27.43
CA GLN A 424 8.25 15.95 28.17
C GLN A 424 7.18 15.33 27.25
N THR A 425 6.63 16.09 26.30
CA THR A 425 5.66 15.55 25.33
C THR A 425 6.31 14.57 24.34
N ARG A 426 7.57 14.77 23.94
CA ARG A 426 8.33 13.79 23.15
C ARG A 426 8.58 12.48 23.92
N GLU A 427 8.93 12.55 25.21
CA GLU A 427 9.12 11.37 26.05
C GLU A 427 7.82 10.57 26.21
N LEU A 428 6.71 11.23 26.51
CA LEU A 428 5.38 10.59 26.59
C LEU A 428 4.98 9.93 25.27
N LEU A 429 5.20 10.60 24.13
CA LEU A 429 4.85 10.07 22.81
C LEU A 429 5.79 8.93 22.38
N ALA A 430 7.05 8.91 22.85
CA ALA A 430 7.95 7.77 22.69
C ALA A 430 7.52 6.56 23.54
N GLU A 431 7.03 6.78 24.76
CA GLU A 431 6.52 5.70 25.61
C GLU A 431 5.18 5.14 25.10
N GLU A 432 4.27 5.99 24.60
CA GLU A 432 3.07 5.53 23.89
C GLU A 432 3.41 4.68 22.65
N ARG A 433 4.49 5.01 21.92
CA ARG A 433 4.95 4.19 20.79
C ARG A 433 5.44 2.84 21.27
N ARG A 434 6.32 2.79 22.28
CA ARG A 434 6.77 1.51 22.89
C ARG A 434 5.61 0.64 23.36
N LEU A 435 4.60 1.22 24.00
CA LEU A 435 3.41 0.49 24.45
C LEU A 435 2.58 -0.06 23.28
N ARG A 436 2.42 0.71 22.20
CA ARG A 436 1.76 0.25 20.97
C ARG A 436 2.56 -0.81 20.22
N ASP A 437 3.88 -0.66 20.14
CA ASP A 437 4.79 -1.61 19.51
C ASP A 437 4.77 -2.95 20.27
N ALA A 438 4.77 -2.91 21.60
CA ALA A 438 4.62 -4.09 22.46
C ALA A 438 3.25 -4.77 22.26
N GLN A 439 2.15 -4.01 22.31
CA GLN A 439 0.80 -4.54 22.05
C GLN A 439 0.67 -5.15 20.65
N SER A 440 1.33 -4.57 19.65
CA SER A 440 1.36 -5.11 18.28
C SER A 440 2.16 -6.42 18.19
N GLN A 441 3.25 -6.56 18.95
CA GLN A 441 4.00 -7.83 19.06
C GLN A 441 3.21 -8.91 19.80
N ASP A 442 2.57 -8.56 20.92
CA ASP A 442 1.71 -9.48 21.68
C ASP A 442 0.57 -10.01 20.80
N LEU A 443 -0.21 -9.12 20.18
CA LEU A 443 -1.30 -9.47 19.25
C LEU A 443 -0.79 -10.26 18.03
N GLY A 444 0.39 -9.93 17.51
CA GLY A 444 1.02 -10.70 16.42
C GLY A 444 1.39 -12.13 16.84
N SER A 445 1.79 -12.31 18.10
CA SER A 445 2.06 -13.64 18.66
C SER A 445 0.78 -14.45 18.91
N GLU A 446 -0.28 -13.82 19.43
CA GLU A 446 -1.59 -14.44 19.61
C GLU A 446 -2.21 -14.84 18.27
N ALA A 447 -2.16 -13.97 17.25
CA ALA A 447 -2.62 -14.27 15.91
C ALA A 447 -1.84 -15.44 15.28
N SER A 448 -0.52 -15.48 15.44
CA SER A 448 0.32 -16.58 14.96
C SER A 448 -0.01 -17.91 15.63
N GLU A 449 -0.28 -17.90 16.94
CA GLU A 449 -0.65 -19.08 17.71
C GLU A 449 -2.08 -19.56 17.38
N LEU A 450 -3.04 -18.65 17.20
CA LEU A 450 -4.39 -18.97 16.72
C LEU A 450 -4.37 -19.52 15.29
N GLN A 451 -3.55 -18.97 14.41
CA GLN A 451 -3.37 -19.50 13.04
C GLN A 451 -2.74 -20.90 13.06
N ARG A 452 -1.77 -21.16 13.94
CA ARG A 452 -1.21 -22.49 14.19
C ARG A 452 -2.28 -23.48 14.66
N GLN A 453 -3.12 -23.07 15.60
CA GLN A 453 -4.24 -23.87 16.13
C GLN A 453 -5.30 -24.16 15.05
N LEU A 454 -5.66 -23.17 14.22
CA LEU A 454 -6.56 -23.35 13.07
C LEU A 454 -6.01 -24.33 12.04
N VAL A 455 -4.70 -24.28 11.73
CA VAL A 455 -4.07 -25.24 10.83
C VAL A 455 -4.13 -26.66 11.41
N THR A 456 -3.85 -26.85 12.70
CA THR A 456 -3.97 -28.17 13.34
C THR A 456 -5.41 -28.68 13.37
N ALA A 457 -6.38 -27.85 13.74
CA ALA A 457 -7.80 -28.23 13.78
C ALA A 457 -8.36 -28.55 12.38
N ARG A 458 -7.89 -27.85 11.34
CA ARG A 458 -8.23 -28.14 9.94
C ARG A 458 -7.64 -29.48 9.49
N ALA A 459 -6.38 -29.78 9.85
CA ALA A 459 -5.76 -31.07 9.55
C ALA A 459 -6.47 -32.23 10.28
N GLU A 460 -6.90 -32.05 11.53
CA GLU A 460 -7.71 -33.04 12.25
C GLU A 460 -9.10 -33.24 11.61
N MET A 461 -9.74 -32.16 11.15
CA MET A 461 -11.00 -32.24 10.39
C MET A 461 -10.85 -33.03 9.09
N GLU A 462 -9.84 -32.75 8.26
CA GLU A 462 -9.64 -33.51 7.01
C GLU A 462 -9.29 -34.98 7.29
N ARG A 463 -8.52 -35.28 8.35
CA ARG A 463 -8.27 -36.68 8.80
C ARG A 463 -9.58 -37.38 9.18
N LEU A 464 -10.43 -36.74 9.97
CA LEU A 464 -11.71 -37.30 10.42
C LEU A 464 -12.69 -37.49 9.26
N LYS A 465 -12.70 -36.60 8.25
CA LYS A 465 -13.45 -36.81 7.01
C LYS A 465 -12.95 -38.05 6.26
N ALA A 466 -11.64 -38.16 6.02
CA ALA A 466 -11.08 -39.30 5.30
C ALA A 466 -11.35 -40.64 6.02
N GLU A 467 -11.30 -40.66 7.35
CA GLU A 467 -11.68 -41.83 8.15
C GLU A 467 -13.19 -42.14 8.03
N PHE A 468 -14.06 -41.13 8.00
CA PHE A 468 -15.50 -41.30 7.80
C PHE A 468 -15.85 -41.77 6.39
N GLU A 469 -15.20 -41.22 5.35
CA GLU A 469 -15.34 -41.63 3.95
C GLU A 469 -14.87 -43.07 3.73
N ALA A 470 -13.71 -43.45 4.31
CA ALA A 470 -13.23 -44.83 4.29
C ALA A 470 -14.20 -45.79 5.02
N HIS A 471 -14.84 -45.35 6.10
CA HIS A 471 -15.91 -46.12 6.76
C HIS A 471 -17.18 -46.22 5.89
N GLN A 472 -17.58 -45.16 5.19
CA GLN A 472 -18.71 -45.21 4.25
C GLN A 472 -18.44 -46.16 3.08
N GLU A 473 -17.25 -46.10 2.47
CA GLU A 473 -16.82 -47.08 1.48
C GLU A 473 -16.82 -48.51 2.04
N GLY A 474 -16.34 -48.70 3.27
CA GLY A 474 -16.33 -50.00 3.94
C GLY A 474 -17.74 -50.59 4.08
N LEU A 475 -18.70 -49.79 4.53
CA LEU A 475 -20.11 -50.21 4.62
C LEU A 475 -20.72 -50.44 3.23
N ALA A 476 -20.47 -49.56 2.25
CA ALA A 476 -20.98 -49.72 0.89
C ALA A 476 -20.45 -51.01 0.24
N ARG A 477 -19.18 -51.35 0.49
CA ARG A 477 -18.53 -52.59 0.02
C ARG A 477 -19.13 -53.83 0.71
N GLN A 478 -19.38 -53.77 2.02
CA GLN A 478 -20.10 -54.85 2.72
C GLN A 478 -21.54 -55.03 2.22
N ILE A 479 -22.27 -53.95 1.92
CA ILE A 479 -23.63 -54.01 1.35
C ILE A 479 -23.58 -54.59 -0.07
N ALA A 480 -22.58 -54.25 -0.88
CA ALA A 480 -22.39 -54.84 -2.19
C ALA A 480 -22.09 -56.35 -2.09
N GLU A 481 -21.17 -56.75 -1.20
CA GLU A 481 -20.83 -58.16 -0.97
C GLU A 481 -22.00 -59.00 -0.45
N THR A 482 -22.81 -58.47 0.48
CA THR A 482 -24.01 -59.18 0.97
C THR A 482 -25.11 -59.24 -0.07
N THR A 483 -25.37 -58.16 -0.83
CA THR A 483 -26.37 -58.20 -1.91
C THR A 483 -25.94 -59.13 -3.05
N GLU A 484 -24.65 -59.26 -3.34
CA GLU A 484 -24.17 -60.26 -4.31
C GLU A 484 -24.34 -61.70 -3.79
N GLN A 485 -24.10 -61.94 -2.49
CA GLN A 485 -24.38 -63.24 -1.87
C GLN A 485 -25.88 -63.58 -1.90
N ASP A 486 -26.75 -62.64 -1.53
CA ASP A 486 -28.21 -62.82 -1.59
C ASP A 486 -28.68 -63.09 -3.02
N VAL A 487 -28.17 -62.36 -4.02
CA VAL A 487 -28.48 -62.59 -5.44
C VAL A 487 -28.01 -63.99 -5.88
N ARG A 488 -26.80 -64.43 -5.51
CA ARG A 488 -26.29 -65.78 -5.81
C ARG A 488 -27.19 -66.86 -5.19
N VAL A 489 -27.60 -66.71 -3.92
CA VAL A 489 -28.50 -67.66 -3.24
C VAL A 489 -29.89 -67.68 -3.90
N VAL A 490 -30.42 -66.52 -4.31
CA VAL A 490 -31.68 -66.43 -5.06
C VAL A 490 -31.57 -67.07 -6.45
N GLU A 491 -30.44 -66.92 -7.15
CA GLU A 491 -30.20 -67.63 -8.42
C GLU A 491 -30.08 -69.14 -8.24
N GLU A 492 -29.39 -69.62 -7.20
CA GLU A 492 -29.28 -71.07 -6.90
C GLU A 492 -30.66 -71.66 -6.57
N PHE A 493 -31.43 -70.99 -5.70
CA PHE A 493 -32.81 -71.39 -5.41
C PHE A 493 -33.71 -71.34 -6.66
N ARG A 494 -33.52 -70.35 -7.53
CA ARG A 494 -34.22 -70.28 -8.82
C ARG A 494 -33.86 -71.44 -9.75
N ARG A 495 -32.57 -71.79 -9.88
CA ARG A 495 -32.12 -72.93 -10.70
C ARG A 495 -32.70 -74.25 -10.19
N GLU A 496 -32.75 -74.43 -8.88
CA GLU A 496 -33.38 -75.59 -8.25
C GLU A 496 -34.90 -75.62 -8.51
N MET A 497 -35.60 -74.48 -8.38
CA MET A 497 -37.02 -74.38 -8.72
C MET A 497 -37.29 -74.63 -10.22
N GLU A 498 -36.45 -74.14 -11.13
CA GLU A 498 -36.54 -74.42 -12.57
C GLU A 498 -36.31 -75.91 -12.88
N SER A 499 -35.36 -76.56 -12.19
CA SER A 499 -35.12 -78.00 -12.25
C SER A 499 -36.35 -78.81 -11.77
N GLN A 500 -36.90 -78.46 -10.61
CA GLN A 500 -38.11 -79.08 -10.07
C GLN A 500 -39.32 -78.89 -10.98
N ILE A 501 -39.47 -77.71 -11.61
CA ILE A 501 -40.51 -77.45 -12.63
C ILE A 501 -40.32 -78.35 -13.87
N SER A 502 -39.08 -78.60 -14.31
CA SER A 502 -38.79 -79.54 -15.39
C SER A 502 -39.24 -80.96 -15.03
N VAL A 503 -38.85 -81.46 -13.85
CA VAL A 503 -39.26 -82.78 -13.35
C VAL A 503 -40.79 -82.89 -13.20
N ILE A 504 -41.46 -81.85 -12.72
CA ILE A 504 -42.93 -81.80 -12.64
C ILE A 504 -43.57 -81.87 -14.03
N ASN A 505 -42.98 -81.24 -15.05
CA ASN A 505 -43.50 -81.27 -16.41
C ASN A 505 -43.24 -82.63 -17.09
N GLU A 506 -42.10 -83.27 -16.86
CA GLU A 506 -41.85 -84.66 -17.27
C GLU A 506 -42.85 -85.63 -16.64
N LEU A 507 -43.08 -85.52 -15.32
CA LEU A 507 -44.08 -86.33 -14.60
C LEU A 507 -45.50 -86.10 -15.13
N ARG A 508 -45.86 -84.85 -15.48
CA ARG A 508 -47.14 -84.55 -16.14
C ARG A 508 -47.26 -85.18 -17.52
N GLN A 509 -46.19 -85.17 -18.32
CA GLN A 509 -46.17 -85.80 -19.64
C GLN A 509 -46.29 -87.32 -19.54
N LEU A 510 -45.57 -87.94 -18.60
CA LEU A 510 -45.69 -89.38 -18.30
C LEU A 510 -47.10 -89.74 -17.79
N LEU A 511 -47.70 -88.91 -16.93
CA LEU A 511 -49.08 -89.11 -16.46
C LEU A 511 -50.09 -89.00 -17.62
N SER A 512 -49.97 -87.98 -18.47
CA SER A 512 -50.83 -87.82 -19.65
C SER A 512 -50.74 -89.02 -20.59
N LYS A 513 -49.54 -89.56 -20.80
CA LYS A 513 -49.33 -90.77 -21.61
C LYS A 513 -49.94 -92.01 -20.94
N ALA A 514 -49.74 -92.18 -19.63
CA ALA A 514 -50.36 -93.27 -18.88
C ALA A 514 -51.90 -93.18 -18.86
N GLU A 515 -52.48 -91.99 -18.89
CA GLU A 515 -53.92 -91.79 -19.06
C GLU A 515 -54.40 -92.16 -20.48
N GLU A 516 -53.61 -91.88 -21.52
CA GLU A 516 -53.91 -92.24 -22.90
C GLU A 516 -53.79 -93.76 -23.15
N ASP A 517 -52.72 -94.38 -22.63
CA ASP A 517 -52.58 -95.84 -22.57
C ASP A 517 -53.75 -96.49 -21.79
N ARG A 518 -54.22 -95.86 -20.69
CA ARG A 518 -55.39 -96.33 -19.94
C ARG A 518 -56.71 -96.17 -20.71
N ARG A 519 -56.87 -95.11 -21.52
CA ARG A 519 -58.06 -94.92 -22.39
C ARG A 519 -58.10 -95.97 -23.49
N THR A 520 -57.00 -96.16 -24.22
CA THR A 520 -56.92 -97.16 -25.29
C THR A 520 -57.10 -98.59 -24.75
N LEU A 521 -56.59 -98.91 -23.56
CA LEU A 521 -56.89 -100.18 -22.88
C LEU A 521 -58.36 -100.32 -22.46
N ALA A 522 -59.02 -99.24 -22.03
CA ALA A 522 -60.45 -99.26 -21.71
C ALA A 522 -61.32 -99.47 -22.96
N GLU A 523 -61.02 -98.76 -24.05
CA GLU A 523 -61.64 -98.97 -25.37
C GLU A 523 -61.39 -100.39 -25.90
N ARG A 524 -60.23 -100.97 -25.61
CA ARG A 524 -59.92 -102.35 -25.99
C ARG A 524 -60.74 -103.37 -25.18
N ASN A 525 -61.00 -103.09 -23.91
CA ASN A 525 -61.88 -103.93 -23.08
C ASN A 525 -63.34 -103.83 -23.54
N THR A 526 -63.88 -102.65 -23.83
CA THR A 526 -65.26 -102.52 -24.32
C THR A 526 -65.45 -103.20 -25.69
N GLN A 527 -64.47 -103.11 -26.60
CA GLN A 527 -64.46 -103.90 -27.84
C GLN A 527 -64.50 -105.42 -27.60
N LEU A 528 -63.82 -105.92 -26.55
CA LEU A 528 -63.84 -107.35 -26.20
C LEU A 528 -65.17 -107.76 -25.56
N GLU A 529 -65.80 -106.89 -24.76
CA GLU A 529 -67.15 -107.09 -24.21
C GLU A 529 -68.23 -107.09 -25.32
N GLU A 530 -68.12 -106.22 -26.32
CA GLU A 530 -68.97 -106.24 -27.52
C GLU A 530 -68.77 -107.52 -28.34
N GLN A 531 -67.54 -108.00 -28.51
CA GLN A 531 -67.26 -109.28 -29.19
C GLN A 531 -67.82 -110.48 -28.40
N LEU A 532 -67.71 -110.47 -27.07
CA LEU A 532 -68.25 -111.53 -26.21
C LEU A 532 -69.78 -111.59 -26.25
N THR A 533 -70.46 -110.44 -26.25
CA THR A 533 -71.92 -110.36 -26.35
C THR A 533 -72.44 -110.70 -27.75
N GLN A 534 -71.70 -110.36 -28.81
CA GLN A 534 -72.01 -110.85 -30.17
C GLN A 534 -71.85 -112.38 -30.29
N ALA A 535 -70.82 -112.95 -29.66
CA ALA A 535 -70.59 -114.40 -29.64
C ALA A 535 -71.70 -115.16 -28.89
N SER A 536 -72.14 -114.68 -27.73
CA SER A 536 -73.24 -115.32 -26.98
C SER A 536 -74.58 -115.22 -27.73
N ALA A 537 -74.88 -114.08 -28.37
CA ALA A 537 -76.07 -113.93 -29.20
C ALA A 537 -76.05 -114.81 -30.47
N ALA A 538 -74.87 -115.17 -30.98
CA ALA A 538 -74.73 -116.13 -32.07
C ALA A 538 -74.99 -117.58 -31.60
N GLN A 539 -74.46 -117.97 -30.45
CA GLN A 539 -74.70 -119.29 -29.85
C GLN A 539 -76.20 -119.51 -29.57
N GLN A 540 -76.86 -118.53 -28.93
CA GLN A 540 -78.26 -118.66 -28.53
C GLN A 540 -79.21 -118.87 -29.73
N LYS A 541 -78.88 -118.31 -30.90
CA LYS A 541 -79.61 -118.54 -32.17
C LYS A 541 -79.40 -119.95 -32.75
N ALA A 542 -78.25 -120.59 -32.49
CA ALA A 542 -78.02 -121.98 -32.90
C ALA A 542 -78.82 -122.94 -32.01
N ASP A 543 -78.87 -122.67 -30.71
CA ASP A 543 -79.61 -123.48 -29.74
C ASP A 543 -81.12 -123.47 -30.05
N ASP A 544 -81.72 -122.29 -30.29
CA ASP A 544 -83.13 -122.13 -30.72
C ASP A 544 -83.44 -122.87 -32.03
N GLY A 545 -82.50 -122.86 -32.99
CA GLY A 545 -82.63 -123.60 -34.25
C GLY A 545 -82.73 -125.11 -34.05
N SER A 546 -81.85 -125.67 -33.22
CA SER A 546 -81.86 -127.11 -32.89
C SER A 546 -83.12 -127.55 -32.14
N ALA A 547 -83.69 -126.69 -31.30
CA ALA A 547 -84.94 -126.96 -30.60
C ALA A 547 -86.16 -127.11 -31.55
N ALA A 548 -86.16 -126.40 -32.68
CA ALA A 548 -87.21 -126.49 -33.68
C ALA A 548 -87.21 -127.84 -34.42
N GLU A 549 -86.04 -128.35 -34.83
CA GLU A 549 -85.91 -129.64 -35.53
C GLU A 549 -86.31 -130.81 -34.63
N ILE A 550 -85.92 -130.79 -33.34
CA ILE A 550 -86.31 -131.81 -32.36
C ILE A 550 -87.85 -131.88 -32.20
N LYS A 551 -88.54 -130.75 -32.33
CA LYS A 551 -90.01 -130.67 -32.28
C LYS A 551 -90.66 -131.25 -33.54
N ALA A 552 -90.07 -131.04 -34.71
CA ALA A 552 -90.55 -131.60 -35.99
C ALA A 552 -90.33 -133.13 -36.09
N LEU A 553 -89.18 -133.63 -35.61
CA LEU A 553 -88.88 -135.06 -35.61
C LEU A 553 -89.80 -135.86 -34.66
N LYS A 554 -90.19 -135.26 -33.51
CA LYS A 554 -91.13 -135.90 -32.57
C LYS A 554 -92.52 -136.14 -33.18
N SER A 555 -93.08 -135.17 -33.91
CA SER A 555 -94.41 -135.33 -34.52
C SER A 555 -94.41 -136.32 -35.70
N GLN A 556 -93.29 -136.50 -36.40
CA GLN A 556 -93.14 -137.57 -37.39
C GLN A 556 -93.13 -138.96 -36.73
N LEU A 557 -92.47 -139.10 -35.58
CA LEU A 557 -92.35 -140.37 -34.86
C LEU A 557 -93.70 -140.83 -34.28
N GLU A 558 -94.49 -139.90 -33.73
CA GLU A 558 -95.84 -140.15 -33.22
C GLU A 558 -96.83 -140.59 -34.33
N ASN A 559 -96.69 -140.05 -35.55
CA ASN A 559 -97.48 -140.50 -36.70
C ASN A 559 -97.11 -141.93 -37.16
N LEU A 560 -95.84 -142.33 -37.04
CA LEU A 560 -95.41 -143.68 -37.38
C LEU A 560 -95.91 -144.72 -36.35
N GLN A 561 -95.88 -144.40 -35.05
CA GLN A 561 -96.38 -145.29 -34.00
C GLN A 561 -97.88 -145.58 -34.13
N ASN A 562 -98.71 -144.55 -34.42
CA ASN A 562 -100.14 -144.73 -34.68
C ASN A 562 -100.40 -145.67 -35.88
N ARG A 563 -99.54 -145.63 -36.91
CA ARG A 563 -99.65 -146.46 -38.12
C ARG A 563 -99.17 -147.90 -37.88
N GLU A 564 -98.20 -148.11 -36.99
CA GLU A 564 -97.78 -149.44 -36.53
C GLU A 564 -98.88 -150.11 -35.68
N GLN A 565 -99.54 -149.36 -34.80
CA GLN A 565 -100.61 -149.87 -33.93
C GLN A 565 -101.85 -150.34 -34.72
N GLN A 566 -102.19 -149.68 -35.84
CA GLN A 566 -103.24 -150.15 -36.75
C GLN A 566 -102.86 -151.47 -37.46
N LEU A 567 -101.59 -151.64 -37.81
CA LEU A 567 -101.08 -152.85 -38.46
C LEU A 567 -100.92 -154.05 -37.50
N SER A 568 -100.79 -153.81 -36.19
CA SER A 568 -100.79 -154.89 -35.19
C SER A 568 -102.20 -155.44 -34.94
N GLN A 569 -103.21 -154.59 -34.86
CA GLN A 569 -104.62 -155.00 -34.69
C GLN A 569 -105.08 -155.89 -35.87
N ALA A 570 -104.84 -155.46 -37.10
CA ALA A 570 -105.19 -156.24 -38.31
C ALA A 570 -104.44 -157.60 -38.39
N ARG A 571 -103.27 -157.74 -37.77
CA ARG A 571 -102.53 -159.01 -37.69
C ARG A 571 -103.15 -159.99 -36.69
N GLU A 572 -103.72 -159.51 -35.60
CA GLU A 572 -104.29 -160.35 -34.54
C GLU A 572 -105.66 -160.92 -34.93
N GLU A 573 -106.46 -160.16 -35.68
CA GLU A 573 -107.70 -160.63 -36.33
C GLU A 573 -107.42 -161.75 -37.35
N LEU A 574 -106.39 -161.59 -38.19
CA LEU A 574 -105.97 -162.61 -39.14
C LEU A 574 -105.42 -163.88 -38.47
N ARG A 575 -104.75 -163.76 -37.32
CA ARG A 575 -104.30 -164.91 -36.50
C ARG A 575 -105.45 -165.72 -35.93
N THR A 576 -106.46 -165.06 -35.36
CA THR A 576 -107.58 -165.77 -34.71
C THR A 576 -108.43 -166.56 -35.70
N MET A 577 -108.62 -166.05 -36.93
CA MET A 577 -109.27 -166.84 -38.00
C MET A 577 -108.42 -168.04 -38.47
N LEU A 578 -107.09 -167.91 -38.52
CA LEU A 578 -106.21 -169.00 -38.94
C LEU A 578 -106.25 -170.19 -37.95
N GLU A 579 -106.27 -169.90 -36.65
CA GLU A 579 -106.23 -170.95 -35.62
C GLU A 579 -107.55 -171.72 -35.50
N GLN A 580 -108.70 -171.05 -35.73
CA GLN A 580 -110.00 -171.71 -35.84
C GLN A 580 -110.08 -172.67 -37.04
N ALA A 581 -109.36 -172.38 -38.13
CA ALA A 581 -109.28 -173.27 -39.29
C ALA A 581 -108.43 -174.53 -39.01
N LYS A 582 -107.28 -174.38 -38.32
CA LYS A 582 -106.45 -175.53 -37.91
C LYS A 582 -107.17 -176.50 -36.98
N GLY A 583 -107.84 -175.97 -35.95
CA GLY A 583 -108.40 -176.79 -34.87
C GLY A 583 -109.41 -177.85 -35.34
N LYS A 584 -110.11 -177.60 -36.46
CA LYS A 584 -111.03 -178.58 -37.07
C LYS A 584 -110.32 -179.60 -37.96
N ALA A 585 -109.30 -179.20 -38.72
CA ALA A 585 -108.51 -180.13 -39.52
C ALA A 585 -107.81 -181.21 -38.67
N GLU A 586 -107.39 -180.85 -37.46
CA GLU A 586 -106.85 -181.83 -36.49
C GLU A 586 -107.90 -182.80 -35.94
N GLU A 587 -109.18 -182.43 -35.87
CA GLU A 587 -110.23 -183.31 -35.35
C GLU A 587 -110.60 -184.42 -36.34
N ASP A 588 -110.69 -184.09 -37.63
CA ASP A 588 -110.91 -185.05 -38.71
C ASP A 588 -109.73 -186.04 -38.81
N GLN A 589 -108.49 -185.55 -38.69
CA GLN A 589 -107.30 -186.39 -38.77
C GLN A 589 -107.21 -187.40 -37.61
N ARG A 590 -107.67 -187.05 -36.39
CA ARG A 590 -107.67 -187.96 -35.22
C ARG A 590 -108.65 -189.11 -35.37
N LYS A 591 -109.82 -188.90 -36.00
CA LYS A 591 -110.83 -189.95 -36.21
C LYS A 591 -110.43 -190.88 -37.36
N PHE A 592 -109.76 -190.37 -38.39
CA PHE A 592 -109.18 -191.20 -39.46
C PHE A 592 -108.13 -192.19 -38.89
N SER A 593 -107.28 -191.76 -37.96
CA SER A 593 -106.33 -192.66 -37.28
C SER A 593 -106.98 -193.75 -36.43
N GLN A 594 -108.18 -193.54 -35.87
CA GLN A 594 -108.87 -194.59 -35.10
C GLN A 594 -109.38 -195.72 -36.00
N MET A 595 -110.04 -195.41 -37.13
CA MET A 595 -110.44 -196.46 -38.09
C MET A 595 -109.24 -197.23 -38.65
N SER A 596 -108.10 -196.56 -38.86
CA SER A 596 -106.86 -197.20 -39.30
C SER A 596 -106.27 -198.20 -38.28
N GLN A 597 -106.65 -198.13 -37.00
CA GLN A 597 -106.05 -198.94 -35.95
C GLN A 597 -106.84 -200.23 -35.65
N GLU A 598 -108.15 -200.27 -35.93
CA GLU A 598 -108.97 -201.48 -35.77
C GLU A 598 -108.86 -202.44 -36.96
N VAL A 599 -108.67 -201.91 -38.19
CA VAL A 599 -108.36 -202.73 -39.38
C VAL A 599 -107.12 -203.59 -39.14
N SER A 600 -106.08 -203.02 -38.53
CA SER A 600 -104.84 -203.72 -38.20
C SER A 600 -105.00 -204.86 -37.18
N GLN A 601 -106.06 -204.84 -36.35
CA GLN A 601 -106.34 -205.93 -35.40
C GLN A 601 -107.02 -207.13 -36.08
N LEU A 602 -107.87 -206.88 -37.08
CA LEU A 602 -108.52 -207.94 -37.88
C LEU A 602 -107.52 -208.74 -38.73
N GLU A 603 -106.44 -208.11 -39.19
CA GLU A 603 -105.37 -208.76 -39.96
C GLU A 603 -104.56 -209.76 -39.11
N SER A 604 -104.38 -209.47 -37.81
CA SER A 604 -103.56 -210.27 -36.89
C SER A 604 -104.16 -211.64 -36.55
N GLU A 605 -105.49 -211.75 -36.48
CA GLU A 605 -106.15 -213.05 -36.22
C GLU A 605 -106.34 -213.89 -37.49
N LEU A 606 -106.40 -213.27 -38.67
CA LEU A 606 -106.47 -213.98 -39.95
C LEU A 606 -105.21 -214.82 -40.25
N GLU A 607 -104.03 -214.37 -39.81
CA GLU A 607 -102.79 -215.13 -40.04
C GLU A 607 -102.69 -216.41 -39.16
N ARG A 608 -103.54 -216.57 -38.14
CA ARG A 608 -103.67 -217.86 -37.39
C ARG A 608 -104.39 -218.96 -38.18
N ASN A 609 -104.99 -218.66 -39.32
CA ASN A 609 -105.84 -219.61 -40.08
C ASN A 609 -105.06 -220.77 -40.74
N ARG A 610 -103.71 -220.72 -40.78
CA ARG A 610 -102.89 -221.60 -41.63
C ARG A 610 -102.29 -222.85 -40.96
N SER A 611 -101.57 -222.74 -39.84
CA SER A 611 -100.63 -223.79 -39.42
C SER A 611 -101.25 -225.13 -38.98
N VAL A 612 -102.49 -225.16 -38.50
CA VAL A 612 -103.10 -226.39 -37.94
C VAL A 612 -103.82 -227.24 -39.00
N ARG A 613 -104.27 -226.66 -40.12
CA ARG A 613 -104.95 -227.44 -41.17
C ARG A 613 -104.00 -228.25 -42.04
N GLU A 614 -102.78 -227.75 -42.32
CA GLU A 614 -101.80 -228.48 -43.14
C GLU A 614 -101.32 -229.80 -42.51
N LEU A 615 -101.26 -229.87 -41.18
CA LEU A 615 -100.74 -231.06 -40.48
C LEU A 615 -101.77 -232.18 -40.28
N LEU A 616 -103.07 -231.90 -40.49
CA LEU A 616 -104.13 -232.92 -40.42
C LEU A 616 -104.76 -233.25 -41.79
N GLN A 617 -104.59 -232.42 -42.83
CA GLN A 617 -104.84 -232.89 -44.20
C GLN A 617 -103.85 -233.99 -44.61
N LYS A 618 -102.68 -234.13 -43.94
CA LYS A 618 -101.83 -235.34 -44.08
C LYS A 618 -102.41 -236.63 -43.48
N VAL A 619 -103.64 -236.60 -42.95
CA VAL A 619 -104.47 -237.79 -42.70
C VAL A 619 -105.49 -238.02 -43.83
N GLN A 620 -105.82 -237.00 -44.64
CA GLN A 620 -106.82 -237.04 -45.72
C GLN A 620 -106.33 -236.48 -47.07
N ASP A 621 -105.03 -236.61 -47.34
CA ASP A 621 -104.51 -236.93 -48.68
C ASP A 621 -104.90 -238.36 -49.10
N GLU A 622 -105.49 -239.14 -48.20
CA GLU A 622 -106.64 -239.97 -48.60
C GLU A 622 -107.74 -239.06 -49.19
N LYS A 623 -107.67 -238.91 -50.52
CA LYS A 623 -108.70 -238.35 -51.42
C LYS A 623 -108.57 -236.85 -51.78
N HIS A 624 -107.34 -236.37 -52.00
CA HIS A 624 -107.10 -235.41 -53.11
C HIS A 624 -106.79 -236.11 -54.46
N GLN A 625 -107.18 -237.38 -54.60
CA GLN A 625 -107.95 -237.76 -55.79
C GLN A 625 -109.28 -236.97 -55.74
N LEU A 626 -109.53 -235.94 -56.54
CA LEU A 626 -108.84 -235.48 -57.76
C LEU A 626 -108.94 -233.94 -57.94
N GLU A 627 -108.22 -233.43 -58.95
CA GLU A 627 -108.61 -232.40 -59.95
C GLU A 627 -109.44 -231.16 -59.50
N ALA A 628 -109.02 -229.90 -59.69
CA ALA A 628 -108.55 -229.17 -60.90
C ALA A 628 -109.66 -228.68 -61.86
N LYS A 629 -109.47 -227.43 -62.37
CA LYS A 629 -110.21 -226.65 -63.42
C LYS A 629 -111.24 -225.60 -62.96
N VAL A 630 -111.26 -224.45 -63.70
CA VAL A 630 -112.44 -223.58 -64.01
C VAL A 630 -112.98 -222.69 -62.84
N ALA A 631 -113.39 -221.40 -62.97
CA ALA A 631 -113.60 -220.47 -64.10
C ALA A 631 -113.60 -218.93 -63.74
N GLU A 632 -113.31 -218.06 -64.73
CA GLU A 632 -114.04 -216.83 -65.20
C GLU A 632 -114.48 -215.57 -64.36
N LEU A 633 -114.38 -214.37 -65.01
CA LEU A 633 -115.31 -213.17 -65.08
C LEU A 633 -115.25 -211.87 -64.18
N LYS A 634 -115.17 -210.66 -64.84
CA LYS A 634 -115.87 -209.31 -64.66
C LYS A 634 -115.30 -208.00 -63.96
N ALA A 635 -115.40 -206.84 -64.69
CA ALA A 635 -115.82 -205.43 -64.32
C ALA A 635 -114.82 -204.21 -63.97
N VAL A 636 -115.30 -202.92 -63.92
CA VAL A 636 -114.61 -201.56 -64.14
C VAL A 636 -115.14 -200.40 -63.19
N ALA A 637 -114.91 -199.04 -63.12
CA ALA A 637 -114.31 -197.80 -63.81
C ALA A 637 -114.38 -196.52 -62.84
N ALA A 638 -114.07 -195.18 -63.04
CA ALA A 638 -113.16 -194.25 -63.81
C ALA A 638 -113.35 -192.69 -63.45
N ALA A 639 -112.51 -191.72 -63.95
CA ALA A 639 -112.71 -190.22 -64.24
C ALA A 639 -112.09 -188.96 -63.44
N SER A 640 -111.32 -188.06 -64.14
CA SER A 640 -111.18 -186.54 -64.19
C SER A 640 -110.43 -185.49 -63.22
N SER A 641 -109.59 -184.55 -63.79
CA SER A 641 -109.10 -183.13 -63.39
C SER A 641 -107.83 -182.86 -62.46
N ALA A 642 -107.17 -181.67 -62.19
CA ALA A 642 -106.73 -180.32 -62.79
C ALA A 642 -105.94 -179.41 -61.71
N SER A 643 -105.30 -178.19 -61.78
CA SER A 643 -104.44 -177.29 -62.68
C SER A 643 -103.85 -175.99 -61.93
N ALA A 644 -102.72 -175.26 -62.30
CA ALA A 644 -102.10 -174.08 -61.53
C ALA A 644 -100.92 -173.14 -62.16
N VAL A 645 -100.42 -172.06 -61.43
CA VAL A 645 -99.03 -171.35 -61.29
C VAL A 645 -98.46 -170.00 -62.01
N ASN A 646 -97.83 -169.01 -61.27
CA ASN A 646 -96.62 -168.04 -61.45
C ASN A 646 -96.54 -166.49 -61.98
N GLY A 647 -95.59 -165.57 -61.53
CA GLY A 647 -95.38 -164.07 -61.94
C GLY A 647 -94.10 -163.17 -61.45
N LYS A 648 -93.88 -161.82 -61.79
CA LYS A 648 -92.66 -160.90 -61.45
C LYS A 648 -92.61 -159.30 -61.78
N ALA A 649 -91.56 -158.49 -61.35
CA ALA A 649 -90.97 -157.08 -61.76
C ALA A 649 -91.32 -155.70 -60.98
N SER A 650 -90.74 -154.42 -61.01
CA SER A 650 -89.53 -153.56 -61.52
C SER A 650 -89.36 -152.05 -60.92
N VAL A 651 -88.42 -151.10 -61.34
CA VAL A 651 -88.00 -149.69 -60.77
C VAL A 651 -87.32 -148.65 -61.80
N PRO A 652 -86.65 -147.41 -61.64
CA PRO A 652 -86.42 -146.21 -60.67
C PRO A 652 -86.27 -144.68 -61.26
N ALA A 653 -85.75 -143.58 -60.56
CA ALA A 653 -85.52 -142.11 -61.04
C ALA A 653 -84.57 -141.07 -60.19
N ALA A 654 -84.30 -139.74 -60.56
CA ALA A 654 -83.26 -138.73 -59.96
C ALA A 654 -83.36 -137.10 -60.16
N ALA A 655 -82.52 -136.15 -59.51
CA ALA A 655 -82.29 -134.61 -59.80
C ALA A 655 -81.27 -133.68 -58.88
N PRO A 656 -80.84 -132.34 -59.17
CA PRO A 656 -79.66 -131.48 -58.61
C PRO A 656 -79.66 -129.84 -58.38
N ILE A 657 -78.54 -129.04 -57.99
CA ILE A 657 -78.09 -127.53 -58.29
C ILE A 657 -76.93 -126.65 -57.48
N VAL A 658 -76.79 -125.24 -57.40
CA VAL A 658 -75.56 -124.23 -57.46
C VAL A 658 -75.71 -122.72 -56.77
N SER A 659 -74.90 -121.57 -56.53
CA SER A 659 -73.48 -120.85 -56.30
C SER A 659 -73.57 -119.22 -56.05
N ALA A 660 -72.68 -118.12 -55.88
CA ALA A 660 -71.26 -117.59 -55.45
C ALA A 660 -71.03 -115.94 -55.44
N ALA A 661 -69.99 -115.20 -54.82
CA ALA A 661 -69.73 -113.64 -54.81
C ALA A 661 -68.40 -112.90 -54.16
N ARG A 662 -68.01 -111.55 -54.37
CA ARG A 662 -67.07 -110.48 -53.64
C ARG A 662 -66.63 -109.14 -54.45
N SER A 663 -65.90 -107.96 -54.16
CA SER A 663 -65.34 -106.98 -53.07
C SER A 663 -64.55 -105.60 -53.52
N THR A 664 -64.20 -104.57 -52.63
CA THR A 664 -63.08 -103.44 -52.55
C THR A 664 -63.07 -102.01 -53.34
N GLU A 665 -62.39 -100.79 -53.14
CA GLU A 665 -61.50 -99.95 -52.16
C GLU A 665 -61.12 -98.40 -52.59
N GLY A 666 -60.46 -97.41 -51.83
CA GLY A 666 -59.94 -95.99 -52.26
C GLY A 666 -59.47 -94.77 -51.26
N GLY A 667 -58.87 -93.56 -51.67
CA GLY A 667 -58.48 -92.29 -50.82
C GLY A 667 -57.65 -90.98 -51.37
N GLY A 668 -57.44 -89.80 -50.65
CA GLY A 668 -56.60 -88.49 -50.95
C GLY A 668 -56.85 -87.16 -50.04
N GLY A 669 -56.28 -85.87 -49.94
CA GLY A 669 -55.13 -84.90 -50.39
C GLY A 669 -55.21 -83.33 -49.93
N ASP A 670 -54.16 -82.37 -49.93
CA ASP A 670 -54.14 -80.89 -49.38
C ASP A 670 -52.98 -79.78 -49.76
N LEU A 671 -53.04 -78.39 -49.48
CA LEU A 671 -51.94 -77.27 -49.59
C LEU A 671 -52.21 -75.69 -49.25
N ALA A 672 -51.31 -74.87 -48.57
CA ALA A 672 -50.87 -73.41 -48.85
C ALA A 672 -50.24 -72.49 -47.69
N LEU A 673 -49.09 -71.76 -47.92
CA LEU A 673 -48.57 -70.54 -47.17
C LEU A 673 -47.24 -69.96 -47.78
N LYS A 674 -47.03 -68.63 -47.97
CA LYS A 674 -45.68 -68.08 -48.38
C LYS A 674 -45.32 -66.57 -48.26
N GLU A 675 -46.24 -65.61 -48.16
CA GLU A 675 -45.96 -64.21 -48.57
C GLU A 675 -45.42 -63.25 -47.47
N GLU A 676 -45.47 -63.63 -46.19
CA GLU A 676 -45.28 -62.70 -45.05
C GLU A 676 -43.82 -62.27 -44.79
N ARG A 677 -42.84 -62.98 -45.38
CA ARG A 677 -41.41 -62.86 -45.02
C ARG A 677 -40.72 -61.57 -45.52
N ASP A 678 -41.10 -61.07 -46.70
CA ASP A 678 -40.22 -60.16 -47.46
C ASP A 678 -40.33 -58.69 -47.03
N SER A 679 -41.34 -58.33 -46.23
CA SER A 679 -41.60 -56.97 -45.75
C SER A 679 -40.59 -56.48 -44.71
N LEU A 680 -40.07 -57.38 -43.86
CA LEU A 680 -39.23 -57.01 -42.71
C LEU A 680 -37.78 -56.63 -43.08
N GLN A 681 -37.28 -57.09 -44.24
CA GLN A 681 -35.87 -56.87 -44.60
C GLN A 681 -35.56 -55.40 -44.91
N MET A 682 -36.46 -54.69 -45.61
CA MET A 682 -36.20 -53.31 -46.07
C MET A 682 -36.11 -52.27 -44.94
N GLN A 683 -36.64 -52.56 -43.74
CA GLN A 683 -36.53 -51.66 -42.60
C GLN A 683 -35.14 -51.70 -41.94
N VAL A 684 -34.40 -52.80 -42.07
CA VAL A 684 -33.07 -52.97 -41.48
C VAL A 684 -32.03 -52.14 -42.22
N ASP A 685 -32.08 -52.12 -43.55
CA ASP A 685 -31.05 -51.48 -44.38
C ASP A 685 -31.05 -49.95 -44.28
N PHE A 686 -32.22 -49.34 -44.01
CA PHE A 686 -32.35 -47.89 -43.82
C PHE A 686 -31.59 -47.40 -42.57
N LEU A 687 -31.76 -48.08 -41.42
CA LEU A 687 -31.15 -47.69 -40.15
C LEU A 687 -29.62 -47.77 -40.19
N ASN A 688 -29.06 -48.78 -40.87
CA ASN A 688 -27.62 -48.97 -41.01
C ASN A 688 -26.94 -47.81 -41.76
N SER A 689 -27.64 -47.12 -42.68
CA SER A 689 -27.09 -45.96 -43.39
C SER A 689 -26.83 -44.75 -42.47
N ILE A 690 -27.72 -44.51 -41.51
CA ILE A 690 -27.67 -43.34 -40.61
C ILE A 690 -26.54 -43.49 -39.58
N ILE A 691 -26.27 -44.72 -39.12
CA ILE A 691 -25.21 -45.02 -38.14
C ILE A 691 -23.82 -44.69 -38.71
N VAL A 692 -23.55 -45.06 -39.97
CA VAL A 692 -22.26 -44.81 -40.64
C VAL A 692 -22.01 -43.31 -40.83
N ASP A 693 -23.03 -42.55 -41.21
CA ASP A 693 -22.90 -41.11 -41.47
C ASP A 693 -22.70 -40.31 -40.16
N MET A 694 -23.29 -40.77 -39.05
CA MET A 694 -23.04 -40.19 -37.72
C MET A 694 -21.67 -40.56 -37.13
N GLN A 695 -21.10 -41.72 -37.48
CA GLN A 695 -19.75 -42.08 -37.04
C GLN A 695 -18.68 -41.20 -37.70
N ARG A 696 -18.71 -41.05 -39.04
CA ARG A 696 -17.81 -40.14 -39.78
C ARG A 696 -17.79 -38.72 -39.21
N LYS A 697 -18.97 -38.22 -38.84
CA LYS A 697 -19.13 -36.85 -38.34
C LYS A 697 -18.53 -36.63 -36.94
N ASN A 698 -18.26 -37.69 -36.18
CA ASN A 698 -17.50 -37.61 -34.92
C ASN A 698 -15.98 -37.60 -35.18
N ASP A 699 -15.50 -38.36 -36.15
CA ASP A 699 -14.07 -38.42 -36.48
C ASP A 699 -13.57 -37.08 -37.09
N ASP A 700 -14.38 -36.45 -37.94
CA ASP A 700 -14.16 -35.08 -38.45
C ASP A 700 -14.07 -34.04 -37.32
N LEU A 701 -14.85 -34.20 -36.25
CA LEU A 701 -14.85 -33.30 -35.10
C LEU A 701 -13.62 -33.50 -34.21
N LYS A 702 -13.21 -34.75 -33.95
CA LYS A 702 -11.96 -35.05 -33.21
C LYS A 702 -10.74 -34.45 -33.88
N THR A 703 -10.56 -34.74 -35.17
CA THR A 703 -9.42 -34.24 -35.98
C THR A 703 -9.32 -32.71 -35.93
N ARG A 704 -10.47 -32.02 -35.82
CA ARG A 704 -10.56 -30.57 -35.76
C ARG A 704 -10.28 -29.97 -34.37
N VAL A 705 -10.43 -30.75 -33.30
CA VAL A 705 -10.01 -30.37 -31.94
C VAL A 705 -8.48 -30.54 -31.81
N GLU A 706 -7.92 -31.66 -32.26
CA GLU A 706 -6.47 -31.92 -32.23
C GLU A 706 -5.65 -30.84 -32.96
N ILE A 707 -6.19 -30.28 -34.05
CA ILE A 707 -5.57 -29.15 -34.79
C ILE A 707 -5.65 -27.81 -34.03
N LEU A 708 -6.66 -27.62 -33.17
CA LEU A 708 -6.82 -26.38 -32.38
C LEU A 708 -6.02 -26.42 -31.06
N GLU A 709 -5.75 -27.60 -30.53
CA GLU A 709 -4.92 -27.80 -29.33
C GLU A 709 -3.40 -27.63 -29.63
N ALA A 710 -2.99 -27.77 -30.90
CA ALA A 710 -1.62 -27.57 -31.37
C ALA A 710 -1.32 -26.12 -31.81
N GLY A 711 -1.51 -25.16 -30.89
CA GLY A 711 -1.47 -23.71 -31.18
C GLY A 711 -0.16 -23.18 -31.81
N PRO A 712 -0.22 -22.09 -32.61
CA PRO A 712 0.91 -21.62 -33.43
C PRO A 712 2.01 -20.91 -32.64
N THR A 713 3.27 -21.23 -32.95
CA THR A 713 4.45 -20.48 -32.50
C THR A 713 4.58 -19.16 -33.25
N LEU A 714 4.63 -18.03 -32.52
CA LEU A 714 4.80 -16.70 -33.07
C LEU A 714 6.28 -16.25 -33.04
N ASP A 715 7.06 -16.82 -33.95
CA ASP A 715 8.32 -16.27 -34.46
C ASP A 715 8.28 -16.35 -36.01
N ASP A 716 9.07 -15.52 -36.69
CA ASP A 716 9.18 -15.40 -38.16
C ASP A 716 7.89 -15.02 -38.93
N ILE A 717 7.46 -13.76 -38.84
CA ILE A 717 6.67 -13.09 -39.90
C ILE A 717 7.37 -11.79 -40.33
N ASP A 718 8.19 -11.89 -41.37
CA ASP A 718 9.01 -10.80 -41.91
C ASP A 718 8.18 -9.90 -42.87
N ILE A 719 7.55 -8.84 -42.34
CA ILE A 719 6.66 -7.96 -43.11
C ILE A 719 7.45 -6.84 -43.82
N ASN A 720 7.90 -7.15 -45.03
CA ASN A 720 8.73 -6.27 -45.85
C ASN A 720 7.89 -5.20 -46.59
N LEU A 721 7.82 -3.96 -46.06
CA LEU A 721 7.17 -2.81 -46.70
C LEU A 721 8.20 -1.83 -47.30
N ASN A 722 8.08 -1.58 -48.60
CA ASN A 722 8.91 -0.60 -49.32
C ASN A 722 8.59 0.86 -48.95
N GLY A 723 9.64 1.67 -48.73
CA GLY A 723 9.65 3.02 -49.32
C GLY A 723 9.43 4.25 -48.42
N ILE A 724 9.79 4.22 -47.14
CA ILE A 724 9.96 5.45 -46.34
C ILE A 724 11.46 5.67 -46.06
N LYS A 725 11.93 6.92 -46.20
CA LYS A 725 13.33 7.28 -45.92
C LYS A 725 13.58 7.21 -44.41
N ALA A 726 14.61 6.49 -43.99
CA ALA A 726 15.05 6.49 -42.61
C ALA A 726 15.47 7.92 -42.17
N PRO A 727 15.17 8.34 -40.93
CA PRO A 727 15.84 9.49 -40.34
C PRO A 727 17.34 9.18 -40.21
N VAL A 728 18.19 10.21 -40.37
CA VAL A 728 19.61 10.08 -40.02
C VAL A 728 19.67 9.89 -38.49
N PRO A 729 20.37 8.87 -37.97
CA PRO A 729 20.46 8.67 -36.53
C PRO A 729 21.10 9.90 -35.86
N PRO A 730 20.69 10.26 -34.62
CA PRO A 730 21.31 11.36 -33.89
C PRO A 730 22.80 11.09 -33.73
N ARG A 731 23.61 12.16 -33.81
CA ARG A 731 25.06 12.07 -33.56
C ARG A 731 25.30 11.71 -32.11
N LEU A 732 26.15 10.71 -31.89
CA LEU A 732 26.57 10.33 -30.54
C LEU A 732 27.31 11.52 -29.90
N PHE A 733 26.99 11.82 -28.66
CA PHE A 733 27.68 12.80 -27.83
C PHE A 733 27.84 12.21 -26.44
N CYS A 734 29.01 12.41 -25.83
CA CYS A 734 29.27 11.99 -24.47
C CYS A 734 29.41 13.21 -23.55
N ASP A 735 28.42 13.40 -22.67
CA ASP A 735 28.36 14.49 -21.68
C ASP A 735 29.44 14.35 -20.59
N ILE A 736 29.99 13.15 -20.40
CA ILE A 736 31.03 12.85 -19.40
C ILE A 736 32.43 13.26 -19.88
N CYS A 737 32.65 13.45 -21.19
CA CYS A 737 33.98 13.77 -21.74
C CYS A 737 34.00 14.80 -22.90
N ASP A 738 32.87 15.45 -23.19
CA ASP A 738 32.68 16.47 -24.24
C ASP A 738 33.15 16.03 -25.64
N ARG A 739 32.77 14.82 -26.07
CA ARG A 739 33.15 14.28 -27.40
C ARG A 739 31.96 13.85 -28.25
N PHE A 740 31.99 14.25 -29.52
CA PHE A 740 31.02 13.87 -30.55
C PHE A 740 31.53 12.72 -31.42
N ASP A 741 30.61 11.87 -31.87
CA ASP A 741 30.78 10.74 -32.82
C ASP A 741 31.80 9.65 -32.39
N VAL A 742 32.25 9.61 -31.13
CA VAL A 742 33.21 8.59 -30.63
C VAL A 742 32.50 7.43 -29.93
N HIS A 743 31.65 7.73 -28.95
CA HIS A 743 30.82 6.80 -28.19
C HIS A 743 29.63 7.56 -27.60
N ASP A 744 28.60 6.85 -27.14
CA ASP A 744 27.49 7.44 -26.37
C ASP A 744 27.95 7.81 -24.95
N THR A 745 27.13 8.51 -24.17
CA THR A 745 27.41 8.79 -22.75
C THR A 745 27.57 7.50 -21.95
N ALA A 746 26.75 6.48 -22.22
CA ALA A 746 26.74 5.20 -21.50
C ALA A 746 27.99 4.31 -21.72
N ASP A 747 28.73 4.51 -22.81
CA ASP A 747 29.93 3.74 -23.18
C ASP A 747 31.24 4.49 -22.81
N CYS A 748 31.16 5.53 -21.99
CA CYS A 748 32.32 6.37 -21.67
C CYS A 748 33.36 5.61 -20.83
N PRO A 749 34.64 5.52 -21.26
CA PRO A 749 35.67 4.80 -20.50
C PRO A 749 35.99 5.42 -19.13
N ILE A 750 35.63 6.69 -18.91
CA ILE A 750 35.72 7.35 -17.59
C ILE A 750 34.69 6.76 -16.62
N GLN A 751 33.49 6.41 -17.12
CA GLN A 751 32.43 5.82 -16.31
C GLN A 751 32.85 4.44 -15.76
N CYS A 752 33.51 3.62 -16.57
CA CYS A 752 34.05 2.33 -16.13
C CYS A 752 35.08 2.46 -14.99
N SER A 753 35.89 3.53 -14.96
CA SER A 753 36.82 3.77 -13.84
C SER A 753 36.12 4.21 -12.54
N MET A 754 34.97 4.89 -12.64
CA MET A 754 34.16 5.27 -11.47
C MET A 754 33.45 4.06 -10.85
N ASP A 755 32.99 3.10 -11.67
CA ASP A 755 32.39 1.84 -11.20
C ASP A 755 33.40 0.98 -10.41
N GLU A 756 34.70 0.97 -10.77
CA GLU A 756 35.73 0.24 -10.01
C GLU A 756 36.01 0.85 -8.62
N GLU A 757 36.01 2.19 -8.48
CA GLU A 757 36.19 2.82 -7.17
C GLU A 757 34.95 2.64 -6.26
N MET A 758 33.72 2.76 -6.81
CA MET A 758 32.49 2.50 -6.04
C MET A 758 32.31 1.04 -5.60
N ALA A 759 32.87 0.08 -6.34
CA ALA A 759 32.74 -1.35 -6.03
C ALA A 759 33.35 -1.76 -4.67
N THR A 760 34.22 -0.95 -4.08
CA THR A 760 34.92 -1.25 -2.82
C THR A 760 34.09 -1.00 -1.55
N HIS A 761 32.92 -0.35 -1.66
CA HIS A 761 32.21 0.23 -0.50
C HIS A 761 30.72 -0.16 -0.36
N SER A 762 30.25 -1.30 -0.86
CA SER A 762 28.96 -1.86 -0.42
C SER A 762 28.86 -3.39 -0.48
N HIS A 763 28.50 -4.00 0.65
CA HIS A 763 28.38 -5.45 0.83
C HIS A 763 26.94 -6.01 0.58
N HIS A 764 26.18 -5.43 -0.36
CA HIS A 764 24.86 -5.95 -0.77
C HIS A 764 24.66 -6.02 -2.28
N SER A 765 25.02 -7.16 -2.88
CA SER A 765 24.74 -7.48 -4.28
C SER A 765 23.37 -8.16 -4.44
N SER A 766 22.50 -7.60 -5.30
CA SER A 766 21.31 -8.28 -5.81
C SER A 766 21.22 -8.11 -7.34
N PRO A 767 20.76 -9.08 -8.15
CA PRO A 767 21.02 -9.08 -9.59
C PRO A 767 20.11 -8.11 -10.37
N ARG A 768 20.70 -7.25 -11.22
CA ARG A 768 20.01 -6.27 -12.07
C ARG A 768 19.18 -6.88 -13.24
N ARG A 769 18.53 -8.03 -13.05
CA ARG A 769 17.66 -8.70 -14.06
C ARG A 769 16.40 -9.39 -13.50
N SER A 770 16.06 -9.20 -12.23
CA SER A 770 14.72 -9.60 -11.74
C SER A 770 13.66 -8.60 -12.23
N SER A 771 12.63 -9.07 -12.94
CA SER A 771 11.44 -8.24 -13.17
C SER A 771 10.81 -7.89 -11.82
N ARG A 772 10.46 -6.62 -11.61
CA ARG A 772 9.79 -6.20 -10.38
C ARG A 772 8.33 -6.62 -10.47
N PRO A 773 7.80 -7.43 -9.54
CA PRO A 773 6.42 -7.92 -9.63
C PRO A 773 5.45 -6.73 -9.61
N TYR A 774 4.51 -6.77 -10.55
CA TYR A 774 3.47 -5.78 -10.76
C TYR A 774 2.11 -6.49 -10.67
N CYS A 775 1.14 -5.79 -10.12
CA CYS A 775 -0.22 -6.26 -9.96
C CYS A 775 -1.15 -5.50 -10.90
N ASP A 776 -1.74 -6.21 -11.87
CA ASP A 776 -2.72 -5.67 -12.82
C ASP A 776 -4.12 -5.45 -12.18
N VAL A 777 -4.28 -5.82 -10.91
CA VAL A 777 -5.57 -5.75 -10.17
C VAL A 777 -5.68 -4.47 -9.32
N CYS A 778 -4.56 -3.96 -8.81
CA CYS A 778 -4.48 -2.70 -8.05
C CYS A 778 -3.42 -1.71 -8.58
N GLU A 779 -2.85 -1.99 -9.76
CA GLU A 779 -1.84 -1.18 -10.48
C GLU A 779 -0.56 -0.85 -9.68
N MET A 780 -0.22 -1.65 -8.67
CA MET A 780 0.96 -1.43 -7.81
C MET A 780 2.12 -2.40 -8.06
N PHE A 781 3.35 -1.87 -7.90
CA PHE A 781 4.59 -2.65 -7.94
C PHE A 781 5.00 -3.15 -6.54
N GLY A 782 5.05 -4.47 -6.36
CA GLY A 782 5.53 -5.09 -5.13
C GLY A 782 5.11 -6.55 -4.95
N HIS A 783 3.99 -6.93 -5.57
CA HIS A 783 3.43 -8.29 -5.59
C HIS A 783 2.84 -8.56 -6.98
N THR A 784 2.48 -9.81 -7.28
CA THR A 784 1.86 -10.20 -8.55
C THR A 784 0.33 -10.19 -8.47
N SER A 785 -0.36 -10.14 -9.62
CA SER A 785 -1.83 -10.17 -9.73
C SER A 785 -2.50 -11.37 -9.04
N THR A 786 -1.76 -12.45 -8.76
CA THR A 786 -2.21 -13.63 -7.98
C THR A 786 -2.06 -13.51 -6.47
N GLU A 787 -1.38 -12.47 -5.98
CA GLU A 787 -1.06 -12.20 -4.58
C GLU A 787 -1.77 -10.93 -4.04
N CYS A 788 -2.62 -10.31 -4.88
CA CYS A 788 -3.41 -9.14 -4.53
C CYS A 788 -4.48 -9.48 -3.50
N ASP A 789 -4.71 -8.59 -2.53
CA ASP A 789 -5.83 -8.72 -1.62
C ASP A 789 -7.15 -8.44 -2.38
N PRO A 790 -8.15 -9.33 -2.36
CA PRO A 790 -9.42 -9.14 -3.05
C PRO A 790 -10.32 -8.06 -2.41
N SER A 791 -9.86 -7.36 -1.37
CA SER A 791 -10.49 -6.14 -0.85
C SER A 791 -9.91 -4.83 -1.41
N GLU A 792 -8.78 -4.88 -2.15
CA GLU A 792 -8.19 -3.71 -2.86
C GLU A 792 -8.44 -3.74 -4.38
N THR A 793 -9.53 -4.38 -4.82
CA THR A 793 -10.01 -4.32 -6.22
C THR A 793 -10.80 -3.04 -6.49
N PHE A 794 -10.53 -2.38 -7.63
CA PHE A 794 -11.35 -1.31 -8.20
C PHE A 794 -12.66 -1.82 -8.84
#